data_AF-A0A927LN92-F1
#
_entry.id   AF-A0A927LN92-F1
#
_cell.length_a   1.000
_cell.length_b   1.000
_cell.length_c   1.000
_cell.angle_alpha   90.00
_cell.angle_beta   90.00
_cell.angle_gamma   90.00
#
_symmetry.space_group_name_H-M   'P 1'
#
loop_
_entity.id
_entity.type
_entity.pdbx_description
1 polymer ?
#
loop_
_entity_poly.entity_id
_entity_poly.type
_entity_poly.pdbx_seq_one_letter_code
_entity_poly.pdbx_strand_id
1 'polypeptide(L)'
;MLERYGHGGDLWTAAEAFGRGKDEFLDFSSNMNPLGPPAAVETILRERWRDVAAYPDPAVRELRRKLAEHYEVPMESILVGNGAAELIDLAVRVLKPHVTALARPSFSEYEEAVDKTDGSIHELMLREEKGFVMQLDDVERAVEASDMLFFGSPNNPTGRLLPQDVLRLLVQADKPVILDEAFIDFCPNEDQLTMLRQAADSPQLMVIRSMTKFYSIPGLRLGFIVAHPDTITKMRSQQVQWSVNTMAQLIGAAVLDDKDYARRTHAWLAEERPWLTSRLQSLGLIVTPSDTNYLLFSLRGLGLTVKALQSEMGRRGILIRDASLFPGLDETYVRVAIRLREHNERLLTGLQESIQALLEQSSPPIVLAASDLSSRSPEQAAPHAASGQSELPGSAPAVTSSAADPSLAAPLAAALMVQGTSSDAGKSLITTALCRILLQDGLRVAPFKSQNMSLNSYVTPDGKEIGRAQGMQADACRIPATTDMNPILLKPKKDMVSQVVVHGKPYRDLDARTYRENYLSEAETIVKDALNRLRRSFDAVILEGAGSPAEVNLKDRDIVNMRLAGWADAPVVLVADIDRGGVFASIIGTMEIFTQEERDRVAGFIINKFRGDVTLLYPGLEWLEKRTGKPVLGVVPYLPDLELEDEDSASLDRKLATGILAKGSSAAPYLTGERGARETDQELLDIAVIRLPRLSNFTDIDPLLYEQDVRLRFVSSPEELGRPDAVILPGSKNTVDDLLFLRQNGLEQALLRHAEHGGAVVGICAGYQMMGSKLLDPDLVESDHPKLDGLGLLPTETVFTPDKRTVRAEGTTFLQEGILASPAPLPITGYEIHMGRTRFLEPVKHPFLIKETGGNESLHEDGVVAANGRLWGTYIHGILHNDDFRRHWLNTLRAEKGWGPKLAELRFQERREAAFDRLADHVRRHLDMKRVYEMIGRKAKHFEGGDPQ
;
A
#
# COMPACT_ATOMS: atom_id res chain seq x y z
N MET A 1 -8.42 14.52 6.68
CA MET A 1 -9.44 14.43 5.61
C MET A 1 -10.63 13.73 6.24
N LEU A 2 -11.85 14.24 6.04
CA LEU A 2 -13.04 13.71 6.71
C LEU A 2 -13.46 12.35 6.13
N GLU A 3 -13.37 12.22 4.82
CA GLU A 3 -13.69 11.01 4.05
C GLU A 3 -12.59 9.94 4.10
N ARG A 4 -12.03 9.65 5.29
CA ARG A 4 -10.95 8.66 5.47
C ARG A 4 -11.27 7.28 4.88
N TYR A 5 -12.56 6.91 4.87
CA TYR A 5 -13.07 5.64 4.36
C TYR A 5 -14.02 5.84 3.16
N GLY A 6 -13.72 6.81 2.28
CA GLY A 6 -14.39 6.98 0.98
C GLY A 6 -15.81 7.56 1.00
N HIS A 7 -16.57 7.44 2.10
CA HIS A 7 -17.99 7.86 2.19
C HIS A 7 -18.23 9.04 3.14
N GLY A 8 -19.40 9.69 2.99
CA GLY A 8 -19.88 10.74 3.90
C GLY A 8 -20.68 10.14 5.07
N GLY A 9 -20.86 10.92 6.14
CA GLY A 9 -21.52 10.50 7.37
C GLY A 9 -20.59 9.90 8.44
N ASP A 10 -19.27 9.99 8.26
CA ASP A 10 -18.29 9.55 9.26
C ASP A 10 -18.14 10.56 10.40
N LEU A 11 -19.10 10.50 11.33
CA LEU A 11 -19.11 11.34 12.54
C LEU A 11 -17.96 11.04 13.51
N TRP A 12 -17.31 9.87 13.39
CA TRP A 12 -16.16 9.51 14.24
C TRP A 12 -14.89 10.17 13.73
N THR A 13 -14.57 10.06 12.43
CA THR A 13 -13.46 10.83 11.83
C THR A 13 -13.69 12.34 11.98
N ALA A 14 -14.94 12.82 11.95
CA ALA A 14 -15.25 14.22 12.25
C ALA A 14 -14.95 14.61 13.71
N ALA A 15 -15.33 13.77 14.67
CA ALA A 15 -15.02 13.99 16.09
C ALA A 15 -13.50 13.99 16.35
N GLU A 16 -12.78 13.04 15.74
CA GLU A 16 -11.30 12.98 15.79
C GLU A 16 -10.65 14.21 15.15
N ALA A 17 -11.16 14.69 14.01
CA ALA A 17 -10.56 15.79 13.24
C ALA A 17 -10.78 17.18 13.85
N PHE A 18 -11.88 17.41 14.57
CA PHE A 18 -12.22 18.75 15.11
C PHE A 18 -12.34 18.81 16.64
N GLY A 19 -12.20 17.68 17.36
CA GLY A 19 -12.25 17.66 18.83
C GLY A 19 -13.64 17.96 19.42
N ARG A 20 -14.71 17.70 18.67
CA ARG A 20 -16.11 17.89 19.09
C ARG A 20 -16.80 16.54 19.24
N GLY A 21 -17.81 16.42 20.10
CA GLY A 21 -18.61 15.21 20.21
C GLY A 21 -19.29 14.84 18.90
N LYS A 22 -19.35 13.54 18.55
CA LYS A 22 -19.95 13.07 17.29
C LYS A 22 -21.40 13.53 17.08
N ASP A 23 -22.14 13.72 18.18
CA ASP A 23 -23.55 14.14 18.19
C ASP A 23 -23.72 15.68 18.15
N GLU A 24 -22.62 16.44 18.17
CA GLU A 24 -22.62 17.89 18.01
C GLU A 24 -22.53 18.35 16.55
N PHE A 25 -22.38 17.42 15.59
CA PHE A 25 -22.26 17.74 14.17
C PHE A 25 -23.61 17.75 13.46
N LEU A 26 -23.85 18.80 12.70
CA LEU A 26 -24.93 18.87 11.73
C LEU A 26 -24.45 18.28 10.39
N ASP A 27 -24.73 16.99 10.19
CA ASP A 27 -24.29 16.27 9.00
C ASP A 27 -25.11 16.62 7.75
N PHE A 28 -24.44 17.18 6.74
CA PHE A 28 -24.92 17.37 5.37
C PHE A 28 -24.16 16.50 4.36
N SER A 29 -23.18 15.71 4.80
CA SER A 29 -22.38 14.84 3.95
C SER A 29 -23.09 13.52 3.60
N SER A 30 -24.09 13.09 4.40
CA SER A 30 -24.92 11.91 4.15
C SER A 30 -26.35 12.26 3.72
N ASN A 31 -26.79 11.68 2.60
CA ASN A 31 -28.04 12.02 1.91
C ASN A 31 -29.25 11.24 2.48
N MET A 32 -29.66 11.55 3.72
CA MET A 32 -30.78 10.88 4.42
C MET A 32 -32.07 11.69 4.38
N ASN A 33 -33.25 11.05 4.47
CA ASN A 33 -34.51 11.75 4.64
C ASN A 33 -34.57 12.44 6.03
N PRO A 34 -34.66 13.79 6.11
CA PRO A 34 -34.56 14.50 7.37
C PRO A 34 -35.80 14.38 8.25
N LEU A 35 -36.89 13.77 7.77
CA LEU A 35 -38.07 13.44 8.57
C LEU A 35 -37.82 12.34 9.62
N GLY A 36 -36.65 11.67 9.57
CA GLY A 36 -36.32 10.54 10.44
C GLY A 36 -37.03 9.25 10.03
N PRO A 37 -36.90 8.16 10.80
CA PRO A 37 -37.57 6.89 10.48
C PRO A 37 -39.10 6.98 10.58
N PRO A 38 -39.87 6.25 9.75
CA PRO A 38 -41.32 6.11 9.92
C PRO A 38 -41.71 5.58 11.31
N ALA A 39 -42.92 5.92 11.79
CA ALA A 39 -43.36 5.55 13.15
C ALA A 39 -43.38 4.03 13.40
N ALA A 40 -43.65 3.23 12.36
CA ALA A 40 -43.59 1.77 12.43
C ALA A 40 -42.21 1.23 12.85
N VAL A 41 -41.12 1.97 12.58
CA VAL A 41 -39.75 1.60 12.97
C VAL A 41 -39.61 1.57 14.50
N GLU A 42 -40.10 2.60 15.21
CA GLU A 42 -40.06 2.62 16.69
C GLU A 42 -40.93 1.50 17.27
N THR A 43 -42.15 1.32 16.76
CA THR A 43 -43.08 0.28 17.22
C THR A 43 -42.45 -1.12 17.12
N ILE A 44 -41.86 -1.47 15.98
CA ILE A 44 -41.22 -2.77 15.79
C ILE A 44 -40.00 -2.93 16.70
N LEU A 45 -39.14 -1.91 16.81
CA LEU A 45 -37.98 -1.97 17.71
C LEU A 45 -38.39 -2.09 19.19
N ARG A 46 -39.50 -1.47 19.61
CA ARG A 46 -40.03 -1.57 20.97
C ARG A 46 -40.63 -2.95 21.26
N GLU A 47 -41.43 -3.48 20.34
CA GLU A 47 -42.26 -4.67 20.58
C GLU A 47 -41.57 -5.99 20.19
N ARG A 48 -40.74 -5.96 19.14
CA ARG A 48 -40.21 -7.16 18.46
C ARG A 48 -38.70 -7.33 18.55
N TRP A 49 -37.99 -6.52 19.34
CA TRP A 49 -36.52 -6.65 19.48
C TRP A 49 -36.04 -8.06 19.89
N ARG A 50 -36.88 -8.84 20.60
CA ARG A 50 -36.54 -10.21 21.01
C ARG A 50 -36.39 -11.19 19.84
N ASP A 51 -36.97 -10.87 18.69
CA ASP A 51 -36.92 -11.72 17.50
C ASP A 51 -35.51 -11.85 16.91
N VAL A 52 -34.56 -10.99 17.32
CA VAL A 52 -33.12 -11.13 16.99
C VAL A 52 -32.47 -12.38 17.60
N ALA A 53 -33.13 -13.03 18.57
CA ALA A 53 -32.67 -14.29 19.15
C ALA A 53 -32.90 -15.51 18.22
N ALA A 54 -33.65 -15.32 17.12
CA ALA A 54 -33.87 -16.34 16.09
C ALA A 54 -33.19 -15.93 14.78
N TYR A 55 -32.78 -16.93 13.98
CA TYR A 55 -32.34 -16.68 12.61
C TYR A 55 -33.49 -16.05 11.79
N PRO A 56 -33.20 -15.07 10.91
CA PRO A 56 -34.20 -14.48 10.04
C PRO A 56 -34.77 -15.50 9.03
N ASP A 57 -35.89 -15.20 8.38
CA ASP A 57 -36.38 -16.03 7.28
C ASP A 57 -35.36 -15.97 6.12
N PRO A 58 -34.70 -17.08 5.75
CA PRO A 58 -33.72 -17.09 4.66
C PRO A 58 -34.35 -16.82 3.29
N ALA A 59 -35.66 -17.00 3.13
CA ALA A 59 -36.38 -16.72 1.89
C ALA A 59 -37.02 -15.33 1.85
N VAL A 60 -36.91 -14.54 2.93
CA VAL A 60 -37.38 -13.15 3.08
C VAL A 60 -38.85 -12.97 2.63
N ARG A 61 -39.71 -13.94 2.97
CA ARG A 61 -41.01 -14.13 2.27
C ARG A 61 -41.98 -12.96 2.45
N GLU A 62 -42.12 -12.43 3.66
CA GLU A 62 -43.10 -11.37 3.93
C GLU A 62 -42.75 -10.08 3.17
N LEU A 63 -41.50 -9.64 3.28
CA LEU A 63 -41.01 -8.44 2.59
C LEU A 63 -41.02 -8.63 1.07
N ARG A 64 -40.57 -9.77 0.53
CA ARG A 64 -40.65 -10.04 -0.91
C ARG A 64 -42.08 -10.04 -1.44
N ARG A 65 -43.05 -10.57 -0.68
CA ARG A 65 -44.47 -10.51 -1.03
C ARG A 65 -44.97 -9.06 -1.08
N LYS A 66 -44.65 -8.25 -0.06
CA LYS A 66 -45.06 -6.83 -0.06
C LYS A 66 -44.40 -6.01 -1.16
N LEU A 67 -43.12 -6.24 -1.47
CA LEU A 67 -42.45 -5.59 -2.60
C LEU A 67 -43.10 -5.97 -3.94
N ALA A 68 -43.44 -7.25 -4.13
CA ALA A 68 -44.15 -7.74 -5.31
C ALA A 68 -45.53 -7.08 -5.47
N GLU A 69 -46.30 -6.98 -4.38
CA GLU A 69 -47.60 -6.31 -4.35
C GLU A 69 -47.50 -4.79 -4.55
N HIS A 70 -46.44 -4.14 -4.04
CA HIS A 70 -46.25 -2.69 -4.12
C HIS A 70 -45.81 -2.22 -5.51
N TYR A 71 -44.89 -2.94 -6.16
CA TYR A 71 -44.32 -2.57 -7.46
C TYR A 71 -44.93 -3.33 -8.65
N GLU A 72 -45.93 -4.19 -8.41
CA GLU A 72 -46.63 -5.00 -9.43
C GLU A 72 -45.68 -5.92 -10.22
N VAL A 73 -44.71 -6.54 -9.55
CA VAL A 73 -43.73 -7.46 -10.16
C VAL A 73 -43.81 -8.87 -9.56
N PRO A 74 -43.42 -9.94 -10.30
CA PRO A 74 -43.39 -11.30 -9.77
C PRO A 74 -42.45 -11.43 -8.55
N MET A 75 -42.83 -12.21 -7.54
CA MET A 75 -42.05 -12.36 -6.30
C MET A 75 -40.69 -13.03 -6.56
N GLU A 76 -40.65 -13.93 -7.54
CA GLU A 76 -39.47 -14.62 -8.07
C GLU A 76 -38.46 -13.65 -8.71
N SER A 77 -38.91 -12.52 -9.25
CA SER A 77 -38.08 -11.45 -9.82
C SER A 77 -37.43 -10.56 -8.75
N ILE A 78 -37.62 -10.82 -7.45
CA ILE A 78 -37.09 -10.02 -6.33
C ILE A 78 -36.05 -10.79 -5.52
N LEU A 79 -34.88 -10.16 -5.31
CA LEU A 79 -33.90 -10.53 -4.28
C LEU A 79 -33.71 -9.36 -3.30
N VAL A 80 -33.75 -9.65 -2.00
CA VAL A 80 -33.52 -8.65 -0.94
C VAL A 80 -32.10 -8.84 -0.42
N GLY A 81 -31.39 -7.75 -0.17
CA GLY A 81 -29.99 -7.77 0.28
C GLY A 81 -29.70 -6.82 1.43
N ASN A 82 -28.51 -6.99 2.01
CA ASN A 82 -27.97 -6.28 3.17
C ASN A 82 -27.57 -4.82 2.84
N GLY A 83 -28.53 -4.05 2.31
CA GLY A 83 -28.31 -2.78 1.63
C GLY A 83 -28.07 -2.96 0.12
N ALA A 84 -28.18 -1.86 -0.63
CA ALA A 84 -27.88 -1.85 -2.07
C ALA A 84 -26.44 -2.28 -2.37
N ALA A 85 -25.47 -1.95 -1.51
CA ALA A 85 -24.06 -2.34 -1.64
C ALA A 85 -23.84 -3.86 -1.83
N GLU A 86 -24.57 -4.73 -1.09
CA GLU A 86 -24.49 -6.18 -1.29
C GLU A 86 -24.99 -6.57 -2.69
N LEU A 87 -26.02 -5.89 -3.19
CA LEU A 87 -26.68 -6.21 -4.45
C LEU A 87 -25.90 -5.70 -5.67
N ILE A 88 -25.23 -4.55 -5.53
CA ILE A 88 -24.25 -4.02 -6.49
C ILE A 88 -23.13 -5.06 -6.69
N ASP A 89 -22.48 -5.44 -5.59
CA ASP A 89 -21.37 -6.39 -5.57
C ASP A 89 -21.78 -7.79 -6.07
N LEU A 90 -22.98 -8.26 -5.71
CA LEU A 90 -23.54 -9.52 -6.16
C LEU A 90 -23.94 -9.53 -7.64
N ALA A 91 -24.46 -8.41 -8.17
CA ALA A 91 -24.85 -8.29 -9.58
C ALA A 91 -23.61 -8.41 -10.47
N VAL A 92 -22.55 -7.65 -10.17
CA VAL A 92 -21.30 -7.68 -10.94
C VAL A 92 -20.61 -9.05 -10.83
N ARG A 93 -20.55 -9.67 -9.65
CA ARG A 93 -20.01 -11.05 -9.47
C ARG A 93 -20.74 -12.14 -10.26
N VAL A 94 -22.02 -11.94 -10.56
CA VAL A 94 -22.85 -12.87 -11.34
C VAL A 94 -22.72 -12.66 -12.83
N LEU A 95 -22.51 -11.42 -13.28
CA LEU A 95 -22.35 -11.07 -14.70
C LEU A 95 -20.90 -11.24 -15.19
N LYS A 96 -19.91 -10.90 -14.36
CA LYS A 96 -18.46 -10.93 -14.67
C LYS A 96 -18.09 -10.24 -15.99
N PRO A 97 -18.38 -8.94 -16.13
CA PRO A 97 -18.07 -8.17 -17.33
C PRO A 97 -16.56 -8.02 -17.52
N HIS A 98 -16.09 -8.03 -18.77
CA HIS A 98 -14.71 -7.64 -19.11
C HIS A 98 -14.55 -6.12 -19.18
N VAL A 99 -15.58 -5.39 -19.62
CA VAL A 99 -15.55 -3.93 -19.81
C VAL A 99 -16.89 -3.32 -19.40
N THR A 100 -16.94 -2.62 -18.28
CA THR A 100 -18.16 -1.96 -17.78
C THR A 100 -18.18 -0.48 -18.16
N ALA A 101 -19.23 -0.02 -18.84
CA ALA A 101 -19.47 1.41 -19.03
C ALA A 101 -19.98 2.05 -17.73
N LEU A 102 -19.22 2.99 -17.18
CA LEU A 102 -19.60 3.79 -16.01
C LEU A 102 -19.66 5.28 -16.35
N ALA A 103 -20.66 5.97 -15.81
CA ALA A 103 -20.73 7.42 -15.89
C ALA A 103 -19.69 8.07 -14.95
N ARG A 104 -19.09 9.20 -15.34
CA ARG A 104 -18.16 9.96 -14.50
C ARG A 104 -18.62 11.42 -14.40
N PRO A 105 -18.93 11.96 -13.21
CA PRO A 105 -18.91 11.30 -11.90
C PRO A 105 -20.12 10.39 -11.63
N SER A 106 -19.85 9.27 -10.95
CA SER A 106 -20.85 8.36 -10.37
C SER A 106 -20.33 7.81 -9.02
N PHE A 107 -21.04 6.85 -8.44
CA PHE A 107 -20.73 6.29 -7.13
C PHE A 107 -19.55 5.30 -7.18
N SER A 108 -18.57 5.43 -6.28
CA SER A 108 -17.32 4.64 -6.33
C SER A 108 -17.53 3.13 -6.18
N GLU A 109 -18.55 2.70 -5.41
CA GLU A 109 -18.84 1.27 -5.21
C GLU A 109 -19.15 0.52 -6.52
N TYR A 110 -19.52 1.22 -7.60
CA TYR A 110 -19.72 0.59 -8.92
C TYR A 110 -18.40 0.10 -9.51
N GLU A 111 -17.35 0.92 -9.43
CA GLU A 111 -15.99 0.60 -9.87
C GLU A 111 -15.34 -0.44 -8.96
N GLU A 112 -15.43 -0.24 -7.63
CA GLU A 112 -14.95 -1.20 -6.63
C GLU A 112 -15.61 -2.58 -6.75
N ALA A 113 -16.82 -2.69 -7.32
CA ALA A 113 -17.48 -3.96 -7.60
C ALA A 113 -16.97 -4.64 -8.88
N VAL A 114 -16.57 -3.87 -9.89
CA VAL A 114 -15.98 -4.39 -11.14
C VAL A 114 -14.53 -4.82 -10.92
N ASP A 115 -13.75 -4.05 -10.16
CA ASP A 115 -12.36 -4.37 -9.79
C ASP A 115 -12.25 -5.74 -9.09
N LYS A 116 -13.20 -6.06 -8.20
CA LYS A 116 -13.28 -7.37 -7.51
C LYS A 116 -13.53 -8.56 -8.45
N THR A 117 -13.87 -8.31 -9.70
CA THR A 117 -14.10 -9.33 -10.74
C THR A 117 -13.06 -9.30 -11.85
N ASP A 118 -11.96 -8.55 -11.66
CA ASP A 118 -10.90 -8.33 -12.65
C ASP A 118 -11.42 -7.72 -13.96
N GLY A 119 -12.54 -6.99 -13.91
CA GLY A 119 -13.12 -6.27 -15.04
C GLY A 119 -12.50 -4.88 -15.21
N SER A 120 -12.63 -4.30 -16.40
CA SER A 120 -12.13 -2.95 -16.72
C SER A 120 -13.28 -1.94 -16.89
N ILE A 121 -12.97 -0.63 -16.84
CA ILE A 121 -13.97 0.45 -16.97
C ILE A 121 -13.83 1.19 -18.30
N HIS A 122 -14.97 1.42 -18.96
CA HIS A 122 -15.12 2.40 -20.03
C HIS A 122 -15.81 3.65 -19.47
N GLU A 123 -15.12 4.80 -19.51
CA GLU A 123 -15.58 6.02 -18.85
C GLU A 123 -16.46 6.90 -19.76
N LEU A 124 -17.73 7.08 -19.36
CA LEU A 124 -18.66 8.02 -19.97
C LEU A 124 -18.66 9.34 -19.18
N MET A 125 -17.91 10.33 -19.68
CA MET A 125 -17.77 11.64 -19.01
C MET A 125 -19.05 12.49 -19.09
N LEU A 126 -19.70 12.72 -17.95
CA LEU A 126 -20.79 13.66 -17.79
C LEU A 126 -20.24 15.08 -17.68
N ARG A 127 -20.70 15.97 -18.57
CA ARG A 127 -20.14 17.31 -18.77
C ARG A 127 -20.89 18.40 -18.01
N GLU A 128 -20.16 19.31 -17.35
CA GLU A 128 -20.74 20.44 -16.60
C GLU A 128 -21.55 21.37 -17.52
N GLU A 129 -21.07 21.61 -18.74
CA GLU A 129 -21.76 22.49 -19.72
C GLU A 129 -23.09 21.89 -20.21
N LYS A 130 -23.32 20.60 -19.91
CA LYS A 130 -24.57 19.87 -20.13
C LYS A 130 -25.36 19.66 -18.83
N GLY A 131 -24.98 20.31 -17.74
CA GLY A 131 -25.59 20.15 -16.41
C GLY A 131 -25.48 18.72 -15.87
N PHE A 132 -24.39 18.02 -16.23
CA PHE A 132 -24.15 16.59 -15.95
C PHE A 132 -25.28 15.65 -16.39
N VAL A 133 -26.05 16.04 -17.41
CA VAL A 133 -27.06 15.17 -18.04
C VAL A 133 -26.35 14.20 -18.99
N MET A 134 -26.63 12.91 -18.87
CA MET A 134 -26.14 11.88 -19.80
C MET A 134 -26.64 12.16 -21.23
N GLN A 135 -25.75 12.17 -22.21
CA GLN A 135 -26.10 12.46 -23.62
C GLN A 135 -26.25 11.16 -24.41
N LEU A 136 -27.21 11.11 -25.33
CA LEU A 136 -27.51 9.89 -26.10
C LEU A 136 -26.30 9.37 -26.88
N ASP A 137 -25.64 10.23 -27.66
CA ASP A 137 -24.45 9.90 -28.47
C ASP A 137 -23.28 9.34 -27.63
N ASP A 138 -23.17 9.74 -26.36
CA ASP A 138 -22.12 9.25 -25.45
C ASP A 138 -22.48 7.86 -24.90
N VAL A 139 -23.78 7.56 -24.76
CA VAL A 139 -24.29 6.21 -24.41
C VAL A 139 -24.19 5.27 -25.60
N GLU A 140 -24.48 5.71 -26.83
CA GLU A 140 -24.31 4.89 -28.03
C GLU A 140 -22.87 4.38 -28.17
N ARG A 141 -21.87 5.26 -28.00
CA ARG A 141 -20.45 4.88 -27.98
C ARG A 141 -20.09 3.96 -26.82
N ALA A 142 -20.67 4.16 -25.64
CA ALA A 142 -20.46 3.27 -24.50
C ALA A 142 -21.06 1.88 -24.74
N VAL A 143 -22.25 1.79 -25.33
CA VAL A 143 -22.89 0.53 -25.76
C VAL A 143 -22.03 -0.19 -26.81
N GLU A 144 -21.31 0.50 -27.69
CA GLU A 144 -20.34 -0.14 -28.60
C GLU A 144 -19.10 -0.65 -27.84
N ALA A 145 -18.56 0.13 -26.92
CA ALA A 145 -17.24 -0.08 -26.30
C ALA A 145 -17.21 -0.99 -25.05
N SER A 146 -18.36 -1.27 -24.43
CA SER A 146 -18.45 -2.08 -23.19
C SER A 146 -19.20 -3.39 -23.39
N ASP A 147 -19.08 -4.38 -22.49
CA ASP A 147 -19.94 -5.58 -22.47
C ASP A 147 -21.04 -5.51 -21.41
N MET A 148 -20.94 -4.60 -20.45
CA MET A 148 -22.01 -4.22 -19.50
C MET A 148 -22.13 -2.70 -19.38
N LEU A 149 -23.32 -2.19 -19.03
CA LEU A 149 -23.55 -0.79 -18.67
C LEU A 149 -24.07 -0.68 -17.23
N PHE A 150 -23.55 0.27 -16.44
CA PHE A 150 -23.96 0.42 -15.05
C PHE A 150 -24.06 1.91 -14.66
N PHE A 151 -25.29 2.38 -14.44
CA PHE A 151 -25.60 3.80 -14.25
C PHE A 151 -26.58 4.03 -13.09
N GLY A 152 -26.39 5.14 -12.36
CA GLY A 152 -27.33 5.59 -11.32
C GLY A 152 -28.42 6.52 -11.88
N SER A 153 -29.65 6.36 -11.42
CA SER A 153 -30.80 7.21 -11.79
C SER A 153 -31.75 7.41 -10.59
N PRO A 154 -31.73 8.56 -9.90
CA PRO A 154 -30.84 9.71 -10.09
C PRO A 154 -29.36 9.42 -9.77
N ASN A 155 -28.45 9.94 -10.60
CA ASN A 155 -27.00 9.74 -10.46
C ASN A 155 -26.43 10.43 -9.20
N ASN A 156 -25.61 9.72 -8.43
CA ASN A 156 -24.86 10.26 -7.30
C ASN A 156 -23.40 10.51 -7.74
N PRO A 157 -22.86 11.75 -7.71
CA PRO A 157 -23.26 12.86 -6.84
C PRO A 157 -24.11 13.97 -7.50
N THR A 158 -24.43 13.90 -8.79
CA THR A 158 -25.00 15.05 -9.54
C THR A 158 -26.48 15.31 -9.28
N GLY A 159 -27.21 14.28 -8.83
CA GLY A 159 -28.64 14.31 -8.55
C GLY A 159 -29.54 14.21 -9.79
N ARG A 160 -28.98 13.97 -10.99
CA ARG A 160 -29.72 13.99 -12.26
C ARG A 160 -30.36 12.64 -12.58
N LEU A 161 -31.63 12.62 -12.97
CA LEU A 161 -32.27 11.45 -13.61
C LEU A 161 -31.67 11.15 -14.99
N LEU A 162 -31.68 9.87 -15.39
CA LEU A 162 -31.41 9.48 -16.77
C LEU A 162 -32.52 9.97 -17.72
N PRO A 163 -32.19 10.54 -18.89
CA PRO A 163 -33.17 10.90 -19.91
C PRO A 163 -33.98 9.71 -20.44
N GLN A 164 -35.22 9.96 -20.86
CA GLN A 164 -36.16 8.92 -21.31
C GLN A 164 -35.77 8.28 -22.66
N ASP A 165 -35.03 8.99 -23.51
CA ASP A 165 -34.39 8.44 -24.72
C ASP A 165 -33.20 7.56 -24.38
N VAL A 166 -32.34 7.98 -23.43
CA VAL A 166 -31.27 7.14 -22.88
C VAL A 166 -31.84 5.85 -22.27
N LEU A 167 -32.88 5.91 -21.43
CA LEU A 167 -33.51 4.72 -20.85
C LEU A 167 -34.07 3.77 -21.93
N ARG A 168 -34.65 4.29 -23.02
CA ARG A 168 -35.08 3.46 -24.16
C ARG A 168 -33.91 2.80 -24.87
N LEU A 169 -32.80 3.51 -25.08
CA LEU A 169 -31.58 2.95 -25.67
C LEU A 169 -31.00 1.83 -24.79
N LEU A 170 -30.94 2.03 -23.47
CA LEU A 170 -30.43 1.02 -22.53
C LEU A 170 -31.28 -0.27 -22.52
N VAL A 171 -32.61 -0.16 -22.66
CA VAL A 171 -33.51 -1.33 -22.77
C VAL A 171 -33.39 -2.03 -24.12
N GLN A 172 -32.94 -1.32 -25.17
CA GLN A 172 -32.76 -1.84 -26.52
C GLN A 172 -31.33 -2.32 -26.80
N ALA A 173 -30.36 -1.98 -25.95
CA ALA A 173 -29.01 -2.48 -26.01
C ALA A 173 -29.01 -3.98 -25.67
N ASP A 174 -28.48 -4.81 -26.58
CA ASP A 174 -28.39 -6.27 -26.44
C ASP A 174 -27.26 -6.68 -25.46
N LYS A 175 -27.21 -6.04 -24.29
CA LYS A 175 -26.12 -6.10 -23.30
C LYS A 175 -26.68 -5.98 -21.88
N PRO A 176 -26.08 -6.63 -20.87
CA PRO A 176 -26.45 -6.43 -19.47
C PRO A 176 -26.40 -4.95 -19.06
N VAL A 177 -27.48 -4.48 -18.44
CA VAL A 177 -27.62 -3.13 -17.87
C VAL A 177 -28.00 -3.24 -16.40
N ILE A 178 -27.23 -2.57 -15.54
CA ILE A 178 -27.58 -2.36 -14.13
C ILE A 178 -27.98 -0.88 -13.95
N LEU A 179 -29.18 -0.65 -13.42
CA LEU A 179 -29.64 0.68 -13.00
C LEU A 179 -29.68 0.74 -11.46
N ASP A 180 -28.95 1.69 -10.87
CA ASP A 180 -29.06 1.99 -9.45
C ASP A 180 -30.08 3.12 -9.23
N GLU A 181 -31.26 2.73 -8.75
CA GLU A 181 -32.38 3.60 -8.40
C GLU A 181 -32.42 3.93 -6.89
N ALA A 182 -31.30 3.83 -6.16
CA ALA A 182 -31.24 4.06 -4.70
C ALA A 182 -31.76 5.41 -4.16
N PHE A 183 -32.08 6.35 -5.04
CA PHE A 183 -32.60 7.69 -4.74
C PHE A 183 -33.90 8.05 -5.49
N ILE A 184 -34.47 7.14 -6.29
CA ILE A 184 -35.63 7.45 -7.13
C ILE A 184 -36.92 7.63 -6.31
N ASP A 185 -37.01 7.02 -5.13
CA ASP A 185 -38.14 7.17 -4.19
C ASP A 185 -38.40 8.65 -3.83
N PHE A 186 -37.38 9.51 -3.88
CA PHE A 186 -37.51 10.95 -3.67
C PHE A 186 -38.12 11.72 -4.86
N CYS A 187 -38.22 11.09 -6.04
CA CYS A 187 -38.78 11.70 -7.23
C CYS A 187 -40.32 11.63 -7.20
N PRO A 188 -41.04 12.70 -7.60
CA PRO A 188 -42.49 12.62 -7.77
C PRO A 188 -42.82 11.70 -8.96
N ASN A 189 -43.92 10.93 -8.83
CA ASN A 189 -44.36 9.94 -9.83
C ASN A 189 -43.29 8.87 -10.13
N GLU A 190 -42.59 8.37 -9.10
CA GLU A 190 -41.55 7.36 -9.27
C GLU A 190 -42.05 6.09 -9.99
N ASP A 191 -43.33 5.76 -9.90
CA ASP A 191 -44.03 4.65 -10.59
C ASP A 191 -43.96 4.74 -12.13
N GLN A 192 -43.73 5.94 -12.66
CA GLN A 192 -43.57 6.24 -14.09
C GLN A 192 -42.10 6.44 -14.50
N LEU A 193 -41.20 6.61 -13.53
CA LEU A 193 -39.77 6.83 -13.74
C LEU A 193 -38.94 5.55 -13.55
N THR A 194 -39.41 4.66 -12.67
CA THR A 194 -38.75 3.39 -12.35
C THR A 194 -38.83 2.37 -13.46
N MET A 195 -37.76 1.60 -13.61
CA MET A 195 -37.63 0.51 -14.57
C MET A 195 -37.86 -0.88 -13.96
N LEU A 196 -38.32 -0.96 -12.70
CA LEU A 196 -38.52 -2.21 -11.95
C LEU A 196 -39.40 -3.24 -12.70
N ARG A 197 -40.48 -2.81 -13.33
CA ARG A 197 -41.40 -3.69 -14.07
C ARG A 197 -40.74 -4.26 -15.32
N GLN A 198 -40.01 -3.43 -16.07
CA GLN A 198 -39.24 -3.81 -17.25
C GLN A 198 -38.08 -4.75 -16.89
N ALA A 199 -37.46 -4.58 -15.72
CA ALA A 199 -36.40 -5.45 -15.22
C ALA A 199 -36.90 -6.85 -14.83
N ALA A 200 -38.16 -6.98 -14.41
CA ALA A 200 -38.75 -8.29 -14.13
C ALA A 200 -38.93 -9.14 -15.41
N ASP A 201 -39.19 -8.49 -16.55
CA ASP A 201 -39.43 -9.15 -17.85
C ASP A 201 -38.16 -9.28 -18.71
N SER A 202 -37.19 -8.36 -18.58
CA SER A 202 -35.97 -8.35 -19.41
C SER A 202 -34.84 -9.18 -18.81
N PRO A 203 -34.23 -10.13 -19.55
CA PRO A 203 -33.08 -10.90 -19.10
C PRO A 203 -31.79 -10.07 -18.97
N GLN A 204 -31.75 -8.88 -19.58
CA GLN A 204 -30.58 -8.00 -19.64
C GLN A 204 -30.63 -6.88 -18.59
N LEU A 205 -31.80 -6.52 -18.07
CA LEU A 205 -31.94 -5.39 -17.15
C LEU A 205 -32.03 -5.84 -15.68
N MET A 206 -31.22 -5.20 -14.84
CA MET A 206 -31.29 -5.27 -13.38
C MET A 206 -31.56 -3.87 -12.81
N VAL A 207 -32.46 -3.75 -11.84
CA VAL A 207 -32.75 -2.47 -11.15
C VAL A 207 -32.57 -2.64 -9.64
N ILE A 208 -31.63 -1.89 -9.06
CA ILE A 208 -31.28 -1.90 -7.64
C ILE A 208 -32.01 -0.77 -6.92
N ARG A 209 -32.58 -1.05 -5.74
CA ARG A 209 -33.27 -0.10 -4.88
C ARG A 209 -32.73 -0.14 -3.45
N SER A 210 -32.67 1.03 -2.82
CA SER A 210 -32.21 1.19 -1.44
C SER A 210 -33.35 1.67 -0.55
N MET A 211 -33.79 0.83 0.39
CA MET A 211 -34.77 1.22 1.41
C MET A 211 -34.14 2.08 2.53
N THR A 212 -32.80 2.23 2.55
CA THR A 212 -32.11 2.97 3.62
C THR A 212 -32.32 4.48 3.58
N LYS A 213 -32.25 5.09 2.38
CA LYS A 213 -32.15 6.55 2.18
C LYS A 213 -33.49 7.23 2.42
N PHE A 214 -34.53 6.73 1.73
CA PHE A 214 -35.88 7.29 1.78
C PHE A 214 -36.53 7.14 3.15
N TYR A 215 -36.44 5.96 3.78
CA TYR A 215 -37.03 5.69 5.09
C TYR A 215 -36.09 5.97 6.29
N SER A 216 -34.92 6.57 6.05
CA SER A 216 -33.93 6.93 7.09
C SER A 216 -33.57 5.82 8.08
N ILE A 217 -33.36 4.60 7.55
CA ILE A 217 -32.92 3.40 8.30
C ILE A 217 -31.53 2.88 7.85
N PRO A 218 -30.48 3.73 7.74
CA PRO A 218 -29.21 3.35 7.14
C PRO A 218 -28.43 2.32 7.96
N GLY A 219 -28.62 2.29 9.28
CA GLY A 219 -28.00 1.30 10.17
C GLY A 219 -28.62 -0.10 10.10
N LEU A 220 -29.85 -0.24 9.57
CA LEU A 220 -30.49 -1.56 9.41
C LEU A 220 -29.99 -2.34 8.19
N ARG A 221 -29.33 -1.66 7.23
CA ARG A 221 -28.79 -2.23 5.98
C ARG A 221 -29.85 -2.98 5.15
N LEU A 222 -30.63 -2.24 4.35
CA LEU A 222 -31.70 -2.84 3.54
C LEU A 222 -31.80 -2.28 2.11
N GLY A 223 -31.86 -3.19 1.14
CA GLY A 223 -32.14 -2.91 -0.27
C GLY A 223 -32.73 -4.13 -0.96
N PHE A 224 -33.19 -3.97 -2.19
CA PHE A 224 -33.65 -5.06 -3.04
C PHE A 224 -33.25 -4.81 -4.49
N ILE A 225 -33.18 -5.86 -5.28
CA ILE A 225 -32.95 -5.80 -6.73
C ILE A 225 -34.09 -6.53 -7.42
N VAL A 226 -34.55 -5.98 -8.55
CA VAL A 226 -35.48 -6.63 -9.46
C VAL A 226 -34.77 -6.92 -10.78
N ALA A 227 -34.91 -8.16 -11.24
CA ALA A 227 -34.36 -8.68 -12.49
C ALA A 227 -35.17 -9.92 -12.91
N HIS A 228 -34.95 -10.41 -14.14
CA HIS A 228 -35.56 -11.65 -14.62
C HIS A 228 -35.37 -12.83 -13.62
N PRO A 229 -36.37 -13.72 -13.41
CA PRO A 229 -36.30 -14.80 -12.41
C PRO A 229 -35.07 -15.72 -12.51
N ASP A 230 -34.57 -15.98 -13.71
CA ASP A 230 -33.35 -16.76 -13.93
C ASP A 230 -32.11 -16.04 -13.38
N THR A 231 -32.04 -14.72 -13.59
CA THR A 231 -30.97 -13.86 -13.09
C THR A 231 -31.01 -13.79 -11.57
N ILE A 232 -32.19 -13.63 -10.97
CA ILE A 232 -32.38 -13.70 -9.51
C ILE A 232 -31.99 -15.06 -8.94
N THR A 233 -32.23 -16.14 -9.67
CA THR A 233 -31.81 -17.50 -9.27
C THR A 233 -30.28 -17.64 -9.26
N LYS A 234 -29.58 -17.09 -10.27
CA LYS A 234 -28.10 -17.02 -10.30
C LYS A 234 -27.55 -16.15 -9.15
N MET A 235 -28.16 -15.00 -8.87
CA MET A 235 -27.75 -14.14 -7.76
C MET A 235 -27.94 -14.83 -6.41
N ARG A 236 -29.09 -15.48 -6.19
CA ARG A 236 -29.38 -16.18 -4.93
C ARG A 236 -28.41 -17.34 -4.65
N SER A 237 -27.83 -17.98 -5.68
CA SER A 237 -26.84 -19.04 -5.48
C SER A 237 -25.46 -18.53 -4.99
N GLN A 238 -25.18 -17.23 -5.16
CA GLN A 238 -23.96 -16.57 -4.70
C GLN A 238 -24.18 -15.63 -3.49
N GLN A 239 -25.44 -15.42 -3.06
CA GLN A 239 -25.76 -14.63 -1.87
C GLN A 239 -25.43 -15.41 -0.59
N VAL A 240 -24.87 -14.71 0.40
CA VAL A 240 -24.63 -15.27 1.74
C VAL A 240 -25.97 -15.55 2.43
N GLN A 241 -26.13 -16.76 2.97
CA GLN A 241 -27.34 -17.14 3.68
C GLN A 241 -27.57 -16.24 4.90
N TRP A 242 -28.83 -15.85 5.14
CA TRP A 242 -29.24 -14.96 6.24
C TRP A 242 -28.59 -13.56 6.26
N SER A 243 -28.09 -13.04 5.12
CA SER A 243 -27.46 -11.70 5.08
C SER A 243 -28.38 -10.55 5.52
N VAL A 244 -29.69 -10.68 5.30
CA VAL A 244 -30.71 -9.69 5.70
C VAL A 244 -31.26 -10.02 7.09
N ASN A 245 -30.87 -9.20 8.08
CA ASN A 245 -31.24 -9.37 9.49
C ASN A 245 -32.75 -9.24 9.75
N THR A 246 -33.23 -9.88 10.83
CA THR A 246 -34.67 -9.97 11.18
C THR A 246 -35.35 -8.60 11.32
N MET A 247 -34.66 -7.62 11.91
CA MET A 247 -35.22 -6.27 12.07
C MET A 247 -35.40 -5.56 10.73
N ALA A 248 -34.42 -5.67 9.82
CA ALA A 248 -34.52 -5.13 8.47
C ALA A 248 -35.68 -5.76 7.67
N GLN A 249 -35.89 -7.08 7.79
CA GLN A 249 -37.03 -7.74 7.12
C GLN A 249 -38.39 -7.23 7.63
N LEU A 250 -38.60 -7.21 8.95
CA LEU A 250 -39.85 -6.75 9.57
C LEU A 250 -40.11 -5.27 9.29
N ILE A 251 -39.09 -4.42 9.45
CA ILE A 251 -39.21 -2.97 9.28
C ILE A 251 -39.41 -2.63 7.81
N GLY A 252 -38.64 -3.26 6.90
CA GLY A 252 -38.84 -3.14 5.46
C GLY A 252 -40.26 -3.46 5.04
N ALA A 253 -40.84 -4.53 5.60
CA ALA A 253 -42.22 -4.90 5.29
C ALA A 253 -43.22 -3.85 5.81
N ALA A 254 -42.99 -3.24 6.98
CA ALA A 254 -43.92 -2.27 7.55
C ALA A 254 -43.86 -0.88 6.89
N VAL A 255 -42.68 -0.40 6.48
CA VAL A 255 -42.55 0.95 5.90
C VAL A 255 -43.20 1.11 4.51
N LEU A 256 -43.40 0.00 3.79
CA LEU A 256 -44.11 -0.03 2.50
C LEU A 256 -45.60 0.31 2.62
N ASP A 257 -46.19 0.18 3.81
CA ASP A 257 -47.60 0.52 4.07
C ASP A 257 -47.78 2.03 4.39
N ASP A 258 -46.71 2.75 4.74
CA ASP A 258 -46.77 4.15 5.20
C ASP A 258 -46.77 5.15 4.03
N LYS A 259 -47.93 5.22 3.36
CA LYS A 259 -48.18 6.18 2.26
C LYS A 259 -48.21 7.64 2.72
N ASP A 260 -48.38 7.90 4.03
CA ASP A 260 -48.33 9.26 4.58
C ASP A 260 -46.89 9.79 4.63
N TYR A 261 -45.95 8.96 5.07
CA TYR A 261 -44.53 9.27 5.10
C TYR A 261 -43.99 9.64 3.71
N ALA A 262 -44.35 8.88 2.67
CA ALA A 262 -43.95 9.18 1.30
C ALA A 262 -44.47 10.56 0.84
N ARG A 263 -45.78 10.81 1.00
CA ARG A 263 -46.41 12.10 0.68
C ARG A 263 -45.77 13.27 1.44
N ARG A 264 -45.47 13.12 2.74
CA ARG A 264 -44.77 14.16 3.52
C ARG A 264 -43.36 14.41 3.01
N THR A 265 -42.65 13.36 2.60
CA THR A 265 -41.29 13.47 2.03
C THR A 265 -41.31 14.23 0.71
N HIS A 266 -42.21 13.90 -0.21
CA HIS A 266 -42.32 14.62 -1.49
C HIS A 266 -42.74 16.09 -1.30
N ALA A 267 -43.68 16.37 -0.40
CA ALA A 267 -44.10 17.74 -0.08
C ALA A 267 -42.95 18.58 0.51
N TRP A 268 -42.19 18.02 1.46
CA TRP A 268 -40.99 18.64 2.03
C TRP A 268 -39.94 18.94 0.95
N LEU A 269 -39.62 17.96 0.10
CA LEU A 269 -38.57 18.12 -0.91
C LEU A 269 -38.96 19.13 -2.01
N ALA A 270 -40.25 19.17 -2.37
CA ALA A 270 -40.79 20.11 -3.35
C ALA A 270 -40.67 21.57 -2.88
N GLU A 271 -40.70 21.84 -1.57
CA GLU A 271 -40.46 23.17 -1.01
C GLU A 271 -38.96 23.46 -0.80
N GLU A 272 -38.23 22.58 -0.09
CA GLU A 272 -36.86 22.87 0.33
C GLU A 272 -35.85 22.85 -0.82
N ARG A 273 -36.02 22.00 -1.84
CA ARG A 273 -35.06 21.90 -2.95
C ARG A 273 -34.93 23.21 -3.75
N PRO A 274 -36.01 23.79 -4.31
CA PRO A 274 -35.91 25.06 -5.04
C PRO A 274 -35.47 26.21 -4.13
N TRP A 275 -35.90 26.22 -2.86
CA TRP A 275 -35.49 27.23 -1.90
C TRP A 275 -33.98 27.17 -1.64
N LEU A 276 -33.43 26.02 -1.23
CA LEU A 276 -32.00 25.88 -0.94
C LEU A 276 -31.13 26.12 -2.18
N THR A 277 -31.58 25.68 -3.36
CA THR A 277 -30.92 25.98 -4.64
C THR A 277 -30.75 27.48 -4.85
N SER A 278 -31.84 28.25 -4.71
CA SER A 278 -31.84 29.71 -4.85
C SER A 278 -30.95 30.39 -3.80
N ARG A 279 -30.96 29.89 -2.55
CA ARG A 279 -30.10 30.43 -1.48
C ARG A 279 -28.62 30.16 -1.72
N LEU A 280 -28.24 28.96 -2.15
CA LEU A 280 -26.85 28.64 -2.51
C LEU A 280 -26.36 29.50 -3.69
N GLN A 281 -27.20 29.68 -4.72
CA GLN A 281 -26.91 30.58 -5.84
C GLN A 281 -26.70 32.04 -5.38
N SER A 282 -27.45 32.50 -4.38
CA SER A 282 -27.26 33.85 -3.79
C SER A 282 -25.93 34.05 -3.05
N LEU A 283 -25.21 32.98 -2.73
CA LEU A 283 -23.83 33.02 -2.19
C LEU A 283 -22.75 32.99 -3.29
N GLY A 284 -23.14 33.09 -4.58
CA GLY A 284 -22.22 33.04 -5.72
C GLY A 284 -21.82 31.61 -6.13
N LEU A 285 -22.50 30.59 -5.61
CA LEU A 285 -22.20 29.18 -5.88
C LEU A 285 -22.86 28.70 -7.18
N ILE A 286 -22.14 27.93 -7.98
CA ILE A 286 -22.67 27.35 -9.22
C ILE A 286 -23.35 26.02 -8.87
N VAL A 287 -24.69 26.05 -8.72
CA VAL A 287 -25.48 24.88 -8.28
C VAL A 287 -25.99 24.08 -9.47
N THR A 288 -25.71 22.77 -9.47
CA THR A 288 -26.24 21.81 -10.46
C THR A 288 -27.71 21.52 -10.14
N PRO A 289 -28.61 21.51 -11.14
CA PRO A 289 -30.00 21.05 -10.94
C PRO A 289 -30.03 19.62 -10.40
N SER A 290 -30.94 19.31 -9.47
CA SER A 290 -31.09 17.98 -8.89
C SER A 290 -32.54 17.54 -8.88
N ASP A 291 -32.76 16.25 -9.14
CA ASP A 291 -34.05 15.59 -9.14
C ASP A 291 -34.34 14.89 -7.79
N THR A 292 -33.41 14.94 -6.81
CA THR A 292 -33.47 14.18 -5.56
C THR A 292 -33.07 14.98 -4.30
N ASN A 293 -32.79 14.33 -3.16
CA ASN A 293 -32.62 14.91 -1.81
C ASN A 293 -31.21 15.46 -1.49
N TYR A 294 -30.42 15.82 -2.50
CA TYR A 294 -29.09 16.42 -2.35
C TYR A 294 -28.77 17.34 -3.54
N LEU A 295 -27.83 18.26 -3.34
CA LEU A 295 -27.35 19.22 -4.32
C LEU A 295 -25.84 19.09 -4.51
N LEU A 296 -25.39 19.21 -5.76
CA LEU A 296 -23.98 19.39 -6.14
C LEU A 296 -23.76 20.86 -6.51
N PHE A 297 -22.69 21.47 -6.03
CA PHE A 297 -22.31 22.83 -6.45
C PHE A 297 -20.80 23.02 -6.54
N SER A 298 -20.35 23.98 -7.35
CA SER A 298 -18.94 24.35 -7.51
C SER A 298 -18.61 25.67 -6.82
N LEU A 299 -17.43 25.71 -6.21
CA LEU A 299 -16.75 26.85 -5.62
C LEU A 299 -15.87 27.61 -6.63
N ARG A 300 -15.81 27.18 -7.90
CA ARG A 300 -14.90 27.73 -8.92
C ARG A 300 -15.09 29.25 -9.12
N GLY A 301 -16.32 29.75 -8.99
CA GLY A 301 -16.64 31.19 -9.05
C GLY A 301 -16.07 32.03 -7.89
N LEU A 302 -15.59 31.38 -6.82
CA LEU A 302 -15.01 32.01 -5.62
C LEU A 302 -13.49 31.78 -5.51
N GLY A 303 -12.89 30.94 -6.37
CA GLY A 303 -11.47 30.58 -6.26
C GLY A 303 -11.11 29.75 -5.02
N LEU A 304 -12.09 29.10 -4.38
CA LEU A 304 -11.90 28.30 -3.17
C LEU A 304 -11.95 26.79 -3.48
N THR A 305 -11.27 26.00 -2.64
CA THR A 305 -11.31 24.53 -2.72
C THR A 305 -12.26 23.93 -1.68
N VAL A 306 -12.88 22.80 -2.01
CA VAL A 306 -13.79 22.08 -1.11
C VAL A 306 -13.09 21.65 0.17
N LYS A 307 -11.83 21.23 0.09
CA LYS A 307 -11.04 20.83 1.25
C LYS A 307 -10.83 21.98 2.26
N ALA A 308 -10.63 23.21 1.77
CA ALA A 308 -10.54 24.39 2.63
C ALA A 308 -11.89 24.72 3.27
N LEU A 309 -12.96 24.77 2.46
CA LEU A 309 -14.32 25.03 2.95
C LEU A 309 -14.79 23.98 3.96
N GLN A 310 -14.54 22.70 3.69
CA GLN A 310 -14.92 21.59 4.54
C GLN A 310 -14.20 21.63 5.89
N SER A 311 -12.91 22.00 5.91
CA SER A 311 -12.18 22.19 7.17
C SER A 311 -12.77 23.31 8.02
N GLU A 312 -13.18 24.42 7.41
CA GLU A 312 -13.75 25.57 8.12
C GLU A 312 -15.19 25.30 8.59
N MET A 313 -16.03 24.71 7.72
CA MET A 313 -17.38 24.25 8.07
C MET A 313 -17.37 23.22 9.21
N GLY A 314 -16.41 22.30 9.19
CA GLY A 314 -16.26 21.26 10.21
C GLY A 314 -15.90 21.81 11.59
N ARG A 315 -15.04 22.85 11.67
CA ARG A 315 -14.79 23.59 12.92
C ARG A 315 -16.06 24.22 13.49
N ARG A 316 -16.95 24.71 12.61
CA ARG A 316 -18.29 25.25 12.95
C ARG A 316 -19.32 24.16 13.23
N GLY A 317 -18.94 22.89 13.16
CA GLY A 317 -19.81 21.76 13.46
C GLY A 317 -20.76 21.35 12.34
N ILE A 318 -20.48 21.72 11.09
CA ILE A 318 -21.30 21.37 9.92
C ILE A 318 -20.46 20.53 8.95
N LEU A 319 -20.92 19.33 8.60
CA LEU A 319 -20.17 18.43 7.73
C LEU A 319 -20.72 18.46 6.32
N ILE A 320 -19.91 18.87 5.35
CA ILE A 320 -20.22 18.83 3.91
C ILE A 320 -19.40 17.72 3.24
N ARG A 321 -19.90 17.15 2.13
CA ARG A 321 -19.19 16.09 1.41
C ARG A 321 -18.21 16.70 0.41
N ASP A 322 -16.95 16.30 0.52
CA ASP A 322 -15.96 16.51 -0.53
C ASP A 322 -16.36 15.73 -1.80
N ALA A 323 -16.68 16.46 -2.88
CA ALA A 323 -17.10 15.84 -4.14
C ALA A 323 -15.95 15.67 -5.14
N SER A 324 -14.74 16.17 -4.85
CA SER A 324 -13.53 15.91 -5.66
C SER A 324 -13.09 14.44 -5.62
N LEU A 325 -13.59 13.70 -4.63
CA LEU A 325 -13.40 12.26 -4.47
C LEU A 325 -14.26 11.40 -5.42
N PHE A 326 -15.13 12.02 -6.25
CA PHE A 326 -15.83 11.31 -7.32
C PHE A 326 -15.07 11.54 -8.64
N PRO A 327 -14.56 10.50 -9.32
CA PRO A 327 -13.80 10.65 -10.56
C PRO A 327 -14.59 11.44 -11.62
N GLY A 328 -13.97 12.48 -12.18
CA GLY A 328 -14.61 13.44 -13.09
C GLY A 328 -15.07 14.75 -12.45
N LEU A 329 -14.88 14.95 -11.13
CA LEU A 329 -14.99 16.25 -10.47
C LEU A 329 -13.62 16.73 -9.95
N ASP A 330 -13.45 18.05 -9.85
CA ASP A 330 -12.25 18.69 -9.33
C ASP A 330 -12.40 19.16 -7.86
N GLU A 331 -11.33 19.74 -7.31
CA GLU A 331 -11.30 20.28 -5.94
C GLU A 331 -12.21 21.49 -5.68
N THR A 332 -13.05 21.91 -6.64
CA THR A 332 -14.04 22.97 -6.42
C THR A 332 -15.42 22.43 -6.05
N TYR A 333 -15.70 21.13 -6.22
CA TYR A 333 -17.05 20.60 -6.05
C TYR A 333 -17.39 20.16 -4.62
N VAL A 334 -18.61 20.50 -4.20
CA VAL A 334 -19.20 20.16 -2.90
C VAL A 334 -20.53 19.46 -3.14
N ARG A 335 -20.81 18.38 -2.40
CA ARG A 335 -22.16 17.82 -2.29
C ARG A 335 -22.74 18.10 -0.90
N VAL A 336 -24.01 18.48 -0.83
CA VAL A 336 -24.78 18.62 0.41
C VAL A 336 -26.13 17.93 0.30
N ALA A 337 -26.55 17.26 1.36
CA ALA A 337 -27.93 16.81 1.51
C ALA A 337 -28.90 18.01 1.56
N ILE A 338 -30.19 17.76 1.34
CA ILE A 338 -31.26 18.71 1.65
C ILE A 338 -31.86 18.23 2.99
N ARG A 339 -31.98 19.12 3.98
CA ARG A 339 -32.53 18.80 5.31
C ARG A 339 -33.77 19.64 5.62
N LEU A 340 -34.20 19.72 6.88
CA LEU A 340 -35.28 20.63 7.30
C LEU A 340 -34.82 22.10 7.21
N ARG A 341 -35.76 23.04 7.06
CA ARG A 341 -35.47 24.48 6.92
C ARG A 341 -34.46 25.02 7.94
N GLU A 342 -34.68 24.73 9.22
CA GLU A 342 -33.78 25.14 10.33
C GLU A 342 -32.32 24.69 10.14
N HIS A 343 -32.13 23.49 9.56
CA HIS A 343 -30.83 22.91 9.29
C HIS A 343 -30.23 23.51 8.03
N ASN A 344 -31.03 23.74 7.00
CA ASN A 344 -30.62 24.37 5.75
C ASN A 344 -30.23 25.84 5.97
N GLU A 345 -30.91 26.56 6.85
CA GLU A 345 -30.53 27.92 7.28
C GLU A 345 -29.20 27.92 8.03
N ARG A 346 -28.98 26.96 8.94
CA ARG A 346 -27.67 26.78 9.60
C ARG A 346 -26.55 26.44 8.62
N LEU A 347 -26.81 25.61 7.60
CA LEU A 347 -25.87 25.34 6.51
C LEU A 347 -25.50 26.64 5.77
N LEU A 348 -26.49 27.45 5.39
CA LEU A 348 -26.28 28.69 4.65
C LEU A 348 -25.49 29.73 5.45
N THR A 349 -25.80 29.92 6.73
CA THR A 349 -25.02 30.78 7.63
C THR A 349 -23.58 30.27 7.75
N GLY A 350 -23.40 28.97 8.00
CA GLY A 350 -22.06 28.37 8.08
C GLY A 350 -21.26 28.54 6.79
N LEU A 351 -21.88 28.32 5.62
CA LEU A 351 -21.25 28.52 4.31
C LEU A 351 -20.85 29.98 4.11
N GLN A 352 -21.74 30.93 4.39
CA GLN A 352 -21.47 32.35 4.23
C GLN A 352 -20.29 32.80 5.11
N GLU A 353 -20.28 32.44 6.39
CA GLU A 353 -19.21 32.78 7.32
C GLU A 353 -17.88 32.10 6.95
N SER A 354 -17.92 30.84 6.51
CA SER A 354 -16.72 30.08 6.13
C SER A 354 -16.09 30.60 4.84
N ILE A 355 -16.92 30.92 3.83
CA ILE A 355 -16.48 31.55 2.58
C ILE A 355 -15.85 32.91 2.87
N GLN A 356 -16.49 33.74 3.70
CA GLN A 356 -15.94 35.04 4.08
C GLN A 356 -14.57 34.90 4.79
N ALA A 357 -14.47 34.02 5.78
CA ALA A 357 -13.22 33.79 6.51
C ALA A 357 -12.05 33.33 5.61
N LEU A 358 -12.33 32.49 4.61
CA LEU A 358 -11.33 32.01 3.64
C LEU A 358 -10.90 33.10 2.64
N LEU A 359 -11.83 33.96 2.19
CA LEU A 359 -11.52 35.08 1.31
C LEU A 359 -10.72 36.19 2.03
N GLU A 360 -11.01 36.45 3.31
CA GLU A 360 -10.24 37.36 4.15
C GLU A 360 -8.80 36.86 4.37
N GLN A 361 -8.61 35.55 4.60
CA GLN A 361 -7.28 34.92 4.71
C GLN A 361 -6.49 34.90 3.39
N SER A 362 -7.18 35.01 2.25
CA SER A 362 -6.58 35.01 0.90
C SER A 362 -6.16 36.39 0.41
N SER A 363 -6.42 37.45 1.19
CA SER A 363 -6.09 38.84 0.85
C SER A 363 -4.73 39.25 1.45
N PRO A 364 -3.81 39.89 0.69
CA PRO A 364 -2.51 40.29 1.23
C PRO A 364 -2.65 41.44 2.25
N PRO A 365 -1.84 41.44 3.33
CA PRO A 365 -1.90 42.51 4.32
C PRO A 365 -1.38 43.83 3.76
N ILE A 366 -2.19 44.89 3.89
CA ILE A 366 -1.77 46.27 3.57
C ILE A 366 -0.79 46.74 4.65
N VAL A 367 0.51 46.66 4.35
CA VAL A 367 1.56 47.22 5.21
C VAL A 367 1.72 48.72 4.93
N LEU A 368 1.25 49.55 5.87
CA LEU A 368 1.60 50.97 5.90
C LEU A 368 3.07 51.11 6.31
N ALA A 369 3.88 51.66 5.41
CA ALA A 369 5.30 51.90 5.69
C ALA A 369 5.48 53.06 6.69
N ALA A 370 6.14 52.77 7.81
CA ALA A 370 6.76 53.77 8.67
C ALA A 370 8.29 53.61 8.58
N SER A 371 8.98 54.72 8.33
CA SER A 371 10.42 54.79 8.19
C SER A 371 11.13 54.79 9.55
N ASP A 372 12.34 54.23 9.61
CA ASP A 372 13.47 55.03 10.08
C ASP A 372 14.85 54.51 9.58
N LEU A 373 15.86 55.38 9.66
CA LEU A 373 17.21 55.24 9.10
C LEU A 373 18.30 55.28 10.19
N SER A 374 19.26 54.35 10.15
CA SER A 374 20.70 54.57 10.49
C SER A 374 21.47 53.25 10.33
N SER A 375 22.42 53.08 9.41
CA SER A 375 23.73 53.74 9.22
C SER A 375 24.85 53.26 10.16
N ARG A 376 25.73 52.37 9.66
CA ARG A 376 27.17 52.64 9.39
C ARG A 376 27.95 51.39 8.91
N SER A 377 29.16 51.65 8.39
CA SER A 377 29.95 50.81 7.47
C SER A 377 31.14 50.07 8.15
N PRO A 378 31.87 49.17 7.44
CA PRO A 378 32.78 48.18 8.06
C PRO A 378 34.30 48.39 7.82
N GLU A 379 35.14 47.81 8.70
CA GLU A 379 36.62 47.62 8.65
C GLU A 379 37.04 46.49 9.64
N GLN A 380 38.19 45.77 9.61
CA GLN A 380 39.28 45.60 8.62
C GLN A 380 40.03 44.23 8.80
N ALA A 381 40.18 43.46 7.70
CA ALA A 381 41.34 42.66 7.22
C ALA A 381 42.43 42.00 8.14
N ALA A 382 42.49 40.66 8.10
CA ALA A 382 43.67 39.75 7.88
C ALA A 382 44.87 39.76 8.90
N PRO A 383 45.99 38.99 8.74
CA PRO A 383 46.35 37.89 7.79
C PRO A 383 47.09 36.64 8.40
N HIS A 384 47.62 35.77 7.52
CA HIS A 384 48.67 34.72 7.69
C HIS A 384 48.25 33.30 8.17
N ALA A 385 48.47 32.17 7.45
CA ALA A 385 49.66 31.58 6.76
C ALA A 385 50.41 30.56 7.65
N ALA A 386 50.98 29.44 7.19
CA ALA A 386 50.97 28.73 5.89
C ALA A 386 51.56 27.31 6.04
N SER A 387 51.46 26.47 4.99
CA SER A 387 52.21 25.20 4.74
C SER A 387 52.00 24.02 5.71
N GLY A 388 52.16 22.76 5.30
CA GLY A 388 52.56 22.21 4.00
C GLY A 388 52.28 20.71 3.87
N GLN A 389 52.47 20.17 2.67
CA GLN A 389 52.23 18.76 2.32
C GLN A 389 53.40 17.85 2.75
N SER A 390 53.14 16.58 3.11
CA SER A 390 53.40 15.41 2.23
C SER A 390 53.22 14.06 2.94
N GLU A 391 52.47 13.16 2.29
CA GLU A 391 52.68 11.69 2.12
C GLU A 391 53.30 10.81 3.25
N LEU A 392 52.56 9.72 3.59
CA LEU A 392 52.97 8.29 3.76
C LEU A 392 54.25 7.93 4.57
N PRO A 393 54.33 6.76 5.29
CA PRO A 393 53.69 5.48 4.96
C PRO A 393 53.31 4.59 6.19
N GLY A 394 53.07 3.29 5.96
CA GLY A 394 53.74 2.27 6.80
C GLY A 394 52.89 1.32 7.67
N SER A 395 52.76 0.09 7.17
CA SER A 395 52.60 -1.20 7.87
C SER A 395 52.71 -1.27 9.41
N ALA A 396 51.81 -2.08 9.99
CA ALA A 396 51.71 -2.43 11.41
C ALA A 396 52.96 -3.06 12.08
N PRO A 397 53.03 -3.03 13.42
CA PRO A 397 53.70 -4.03 14.23
C PRO A 397 52.70 -4.94 14.98
N ALA A 398 53.06 -6.22 15.15
CA ALA A 398 52.37 -7.13 16.05
C ALA A 398 52.73 -6.86 17.52
N VAL A 399 51.81 -7.14 18.46
CA VAL A 399 52.10 -7.16 19.90
C VAL A 399 51.70 -8.51 20.50
N THR A 400 52.61 -9.07 21.29
CA THR A 400 52.58 -10.42 21.86
C THR A 400 51.61 -10.57 23.04
N SER A 401 51.14 -11.80 23.23
CA SER A 401 50.27 -12.23 24.32
C SER A 401 50.84 -11.99 25.73
N SER A 402 50.01 -11.46 26.63
CA SER A 402 50.10 -11.73 28.08
C SER A 402 48.95 -12.66 28.47
N ALA A 403 49.25 -13.82 29.04
CA ALA A 403 48.23 -14.74 29.52
C ALA A 403 47.49 -14.13 30.73
N ALA A 404 46.16 -14.13 30.67
CA ALA A 404 45.30 -13.70 31.76
C ALA A 404 44.51 -14.89 32.35
N ASP A 405 44.21 -14.77 33.63
CA ASP A 405 43.54 -15.73 34.51
C ASP A 405 42.25 -16.35 33.90
N PRO A 406 42.05 -17.68 33.95
CA PRO A 406 40.84 -18.33 33.42
C PRO A 406 39.53 -18.04 34.18
N SER A 407 39.55 -17.31 35.30
CA SER A 407 38.43 -17.22 36.24
C SER A 407 37.48 -16.02 36.09
N LEU A 408 37.75 -15.09 35.16
CA LEU A 408 36.85 -13.96 34.86
C LEU A 408 36.58 -13.86 33.36
N ALA A 409 35.46 -14.45 32.92
CA ALA A 409 34.95 -14.22 31.57
C ALA A 409 34.66 -12.71 31.37
N ALA A 410 35.17 -12.14 30.28
CA ALA A 410 34.88 -10.75 29.94
C ALA A 410 33.36 -10.53 29.87
N PRO A 411 32.83 -9.42 30.41
CA PRO A 411 31.39 -9.16 30.39
C PRO A 411 30.87 -9.14 28.95
N LEU A 412 29.82 -9.92 28.69
CA LEU A 412 29.15 -9.93 27.40
C LEU A 412 28.62 -8.54 27.06
N ALA A 413 28.68 -8.17 25.79
CA ALA A 413 28.16 -6.92 25.26
C ALA A 413 26.74 -6.64 25.75
N ALA A 414 26.42 -5.37 25.95
CA ALA A 414 25.07 -4.97 26.28
C ALA A 414 24.11 -5.27 25.12
N ALA A 415 22.87 -5.59 25.46
CA ALA A 415 21.83 -6.01 24.53
C ALA A 415 20.62 -5.07 24.68
N LEU A 416 20.10 -4.53 23.58
CA LEU A 416 18.89 -3.71 23.58
C LEU A 416 17.89 -4.30 22.60
N MET A 417 16.64 -4.50 23.02
CA MET A 417 15.64 -5.13 22.18
C MET A 417 14.55 -4.17 21.70
N VAL A 418 14.31 -4.16 20.40
CA VAL A 418 13.24 -3.40 19.72
C VAL A 418 12.09 -4.36 19.38
N GLN A 419 11.01 -4.28 20.16
CA GLN A 419 9.74 -4.96 19.86
C GLN A 419 8.73 -3.94 19.33
N GLY A 420 7.55 -4.39 18.89
CA GLY A 420 6.52 -3.46 18.42
C GLY A 420 5.13 -4.03 18.51
N THR A 421 4.12 -3.16 18.66
CA THR A 421 2.71 -3.56 18.89
C THR A 421 2.04 -4.24 17.69
N SER A 422 2.69 -4.22 16.51
CA SER A 422 2.29 -4.93 15.30
C SER A 422 3.49 -5.15 14.38
N SER A 423 3.33 -6.00 13.35
CA SER A 423 4.36 -6.28 12.33
C SER A 423 4.97 -4.99 11.76
N ASP A 424 4.12 -4.08 11.26
CA ASP A 424 4.52 -2.85 10.57
C ASP A 424 4.87 -1.66 11.47
N ALA A 425 4.98 -1.84 12.80
CA ALA A 425 5.26 -0.73 13.72
C ALA A 425 6.57 0.04 13.44
N GLY A 426 7.42 -0.49 12.55
CA GLY A 426 8.69 0.12 12.14
C GLY A 426 9.90 -0.39 12.92
N LYS A 427 9.77 -1.56 13.58
CA LYS A 427 10.86 -2.22 14.32
C LYS A 427 12.17 -2.27 13.52
N SER A 428 12.13 -2.82 12.31
CA SER A 428 13.30 -3.01 11.44
C SER A 428 14.00 -1.69 11.11
N LEU A 429 13.24 -0.59 10.91
CA LEU A 429 13.78 0.75 10.70
C LEU A 429 14.38 1.36 11.98
N ILE A 430 13.72 1.22 13.13
CA ILE A 430 14.27 1.69 14.41
C ILE A 430 15.55 0.91 14.78
N THR A 431 15.59 -0.40 14.57
CA THR A 431 16.79 -1.23 14.71
C THR A 431 17.91 -0.73 13.78
N THR A 432 17.61 -0.48 12.51
CA THR A 432 18.58 0.05 11.53
C THR A 432 19.12 1.42 11.94
N ALA A 433 18.24 2.31 12.43
CA ALA A 433 18.61 3.63 12.93
C ALA A 433 19.55 3.52 14.15
N LEU A 434 19.20 2.71 15.15
CA LEU A 434 20.02 2.49 16.34
C LEU A 434 21.38 1.86 15.99
N CYS A 435 21.42 0.91 15.06
CA CYS A 435 22.66 0.36 14.51
C CYS A 435 23.55 1.46 13.90
N ARG A 436 23.00 2.33 13.06
CA ARG A 436 23.78 3.41 12.44
C ARG A 436 24.21 4.49 13.43
N ILE A 437 23.33 4.88 14.36
CA ILE A 437 23.61 5.84 15.45
C ILE A 437 24.80 5.33 16.27
N LEU A 438 24.71 4.13 16.84
CA LEU A 438 25.77 3.59 17.70
C LEU A 438 27.11 3.40 16.97
N LEU A 439 27.09 3.11 15.66
CA LEU A 439 28.30 3.09 14.81
C LEU A 439 28.92 4.49 14.66
N GLN A 440 28.12 5.51 14.33
CA GLN A 440 28.57 6.90 14.24
C GLN A 440 29.13 7.37 15.59
N ASP A 441 28.54 6.90 16.69
CA ASP A 441 28.99 7.10 18.07
C ASP A 441 30.09 6.08 18.48
N GLY A 442 30.87 5.57 17.53
CA GLY A 442 32.12 4.84 17.76
C GLY A 442 32.02 3.47 18.46
N LEU A 443 30.81 2.91 18.63
CA LEU A 443 30.62 1.57 19.17
C LEU A 443 30.63 0.53 18.04
N ARG A 444 31.30 -0.60 18.27
CA ARG A 444 31.14 -1.77 17.38
C ARG A 444 29.78 -2.39 17.71
N VAL A 445 28.82 -2.25 16.82
CA VAL A 445 27.44 -2.72 17.03
C VAL A 445 27.07 -3.77 15.99
N ALA A 446 26.31 -4.79 16.39
CA ALA A 446 25.75 -5.79 15.48
C ALA A 446 24.23 -5.93 15.63
N PRO A 447 23.48 -6.14 14.54
CA PRO A 447 22.06 -6.50 14.60
C PRO A 447 21.87 -7.98 14.94
N PHE A 448 20.71 -8.33 15.48
CA PHE A 448 20.32 -9.71 15.75
C PHE A 448 18.81 -9.93 15.64
N LYS A 449 18.38 -10.92 14.85
CA LYS A 449 16.99 -11.41 14.81
C LYS A 449 17.03 -12.93 14.84
N SER A 450 16.68 -13.51 15.99
CA SER A 450 16.83 -14.96 16.25
C SER A 450 16.18 -15.84 15.19
N GLN A 451 14.98 -15.43 14.74
CA GLN A 451 14.24 -16.05 13.66
C GLN A 451 13.64 -14.95 12.77
N ASN A 452 13.87 -15.02 11.47
CA ASN A 452 13.13 -14.22 10.49
C ASN A 452 12.31 -15.14 9.57
N MET A 453 11.28 -14.60 8.91
CA MET A 453 10.48 -15.30 7.91
C MET A 453 10.38 -14.41 6.67
N SER A 454 11.16 -14.71 5.63
CA SER A 454 11.18 -13.92 4.40
C SER A 454 11.61 -14.74 3.19
N LEU A 455 11.09 -14.37 2.01
CA LEU A 455 11.54 -14.87 0.71
C LEU A 455 12.73 -14.08 0.17
N ASN A 456 13.01 -12.89 0.72
CA ASN A 456 14.12 -12.02 0.32
C ASN A 456 15.39 -12.34 1.12
N SER A 457 16.46 -12.56 0.38
CA SER A 457 17.71 -13.12 0.88
C SER A 457 18.84 -12.09 0.84
N TYR A 458 19.76 -12.17 1.81
CA TYR A 458 21.10 -11.60 1.72
C TYR A 458 22.12 -12.74 1.78
N VAL A 459 23.18 -12.64 0.97
CA VAL A 459 24.28 -13.63 0.92
C VAL A 459 25.49 -13.10 1.67
N THR A 460 25.86 -13.81 2.73
CA THR A 460 27.04 -13.51 3.56
C THR A 460 28.34 -13.78 2.79
N PRO A 461 29.49 -13.20 3.20
CA PRO A 461 30.77 -13.42 2.52
C PRO A 461 31.21 -14.87 2.43
N ASP A 462 30.78 -15.73 3.35
CA ASP A 462 31.07 -17.17 3.37
C ASP A 462 30.02 -18.02 2.62
N GLY A 463 29.24 -17.40 1.73
CA GLY A 463 28.31 -18.11 0.84
C GLY A 463 27.10 -18.71 1.56
N LYS A 464 26.63 -18.08 2.64
CA LYS A 464 25.46 -18.52 3.41
C LYS A 464 24.35 -17.48 3.33
N GLU A 465 23.16 -17.88 3.75
CA GLU A 465 21.95 -17.07 3.63
C GLU A 465 21.47 -16.50 4.97
N ILE A 466 21.01 -15.25 4.96
CA ILE A 466 20.20 -14.63 6.02
C ILE A 466 19.03 -13.84 5.42
N GLY A 467 18.06 -13.43 6.24
CA GLY A 467 17.00 -12.50 5.82
C GLY A 467 17.52 -11.12 5.41
N ARG A 468 16.93 -10.52 4.35
CA ARG A 468 17.40 -9.26 3.76
C ARG A 468 17.50 -8.09 4.76
N ALA A 469 16.55 -7.94 5.68
CA ALA A 469 16.59 -6.88 6.68
C ALA A 469 17.82 -6.95 7.61
N GLN A 470 18.29 -8.14 7.98
CA GLN A 470 19.49 -8.27 8.81
C GLN A 470 20.78 -8.03 8.01
N GLY A 471 20.75 -8.29 6.70
CA GLY A 471 21.78 -7.84 5.77
C GLY A 471 21.84 -6.31 5.69
N MET A 472 20.70 -5.64 5.48
CA MET A 472 20.61 -4.17 5.47
C MET A 472 21.04 -3.54 6.80
N GLN A 473 20.72 -4.18 7.93
CA GLN A 473 21.17 -3.72 9.25
C GLN A 473 22.69 -3.90 9.45
N ALA A 474 23.30 -4.93 8.85
CA ALA A 474 24.75 -5.12 8.84
C ALA A 474 25.45 -4.09 7.93
N ASP A 475 24.86 -3.76 6.77
CA ASP A 475 25.29 -2.64 5.91
C ASP A 475 25.25 -1.32 6.71
N ALA A 476 24.16 -1.04 7.45
CA ALA A 476 24.05 0.14 8.32
C ALA A 476 25.12 0.19 9.43
N CYS A 477 25.49 -0.96 9.99
CA CYS A 477 26.63 -1.13 10.91
C CYS A 477 28.01 -1.06 10.22
N ARG A 478 28.09 -1.00 8.88
CA ARG A 478 29.33 -1.14 8.08
C ARG A 478 30.17 -2.37 8.45
N ILE A 479 29.52 -3.50 8.72
CA ILE A 479 30.16 -4.78 9.01
C ILE A 479 29.70 -5.88 8.05
N PRO A 480 30.53 -6.89 7.76
CA PRO A 480 30.11 -8.01 6.94
C PRO A 480 28.97 -8.76 7.62
N ALA A 481 27.87 -8.99 6.90
CA ALA A 481 26.75 -9.76 7.42
C ALA A 481 27.17 -11.22 7.69
N THR A 482 26.71 -11.79 8.81
CA THR A 482 27.01 -13.18 9.19
C THR A 482 25.75 -13.93 9.59
N THR A 483 25.80 -15.26 9.51
CA THR A 483 24.68 -16.12 9.92
C THR A 483 24.43 -16.14 11.43
N ASP A 484 25.25 -15.45 12.24
CA ASP A 484 24.96 -15.25 13.65
C ASP A 484 23.96 -14.10 13.87
N MET A 485 23.85 -13.16 12.92
CA MET A 485 22.87 -12.05 12.98
C MET A 485 21.44 -12.52 12.71
N ASN A 486 21.29 -13.62 11.97
CA ASN A 486 20.01 -14.30 11.77
C ASN A 486 20.24 -15.83 11.68
N PRO A 487 20.28 -16.54 12.82
CA PRO A 487 20.67 -17.95 12.86
C PRO A 487 19.57 -18.90 12.39
N ILE A 488 18.30 -18.47 12.39
CA ILE A 488 17.18 -19.22 11.85
C ILE A 488 16.43 -18.35 10.84
N LEU A 489 16.30 -18.84 9.61
CA LEU A 489 15.49 -18.22 8.57
C LEU A 489 14.41 -19.20 8.12
N LEU A 490 13.16 -18.77 8.18
CA LEU A 490 12.00 -19.53 7.70
C LEU A 490 11.62 -19.04 6.30
N LYS A 491 11.39 -19.99 5.40
CA LYS A 491 10.92 -19.71 4.04
C LYS A 491 9.58 -20.41 3.81
N PRO A 492 8.47 -19.65 3.68
CA PRO A 492 7.19 -20.21 3.32
C PRO A 492 7.24 -21.03 2.02
N LYS A 493 6.57 -22.17 2.04
CA LYS A 493 6.29 -23.06 0.89
C LYS A 493 4.75 -23.21 0.75
N LYS A 494 4.29 -24.15 -0.10
CA LYS A 494 2.88 -24.56 -0.18
C LYS A 494 2.39 -25.15 1.16
N ASP A 495 1.08 -25.20 1.34
CA ASP A 495 0.37 -26.00 2.37
C ASP A 495 0.82 -25.82 3.84
N MET A 496 1.08 -24.57 4.25
CA MET A 496 1.49 -24.23 5.64
C MET A 496 2.83 -24.85 6.09
N VAL A 497 3.65 -25.28 5.12
CA VAL A 497 5.03 -25.75 5.32
C VAL A 497 6.00 -24.58 5.20
N SER A 498 7.09 -24.61 5.96
CA SER A 498 8.23 -23.72 5.76
C SER A 498 9.53 -24.50 5.75
N GLN A 499 10.44 -24.13 4.84
CA GLN A 499 11.82 -24.58 4.90
C GLN A 499 12.52 -23.85 6.06
N VAL A 500 13.07 -24.62 6.99
CA VAL A 500 13.94 -24.12 8.05
C VAL A 500 15.37 -24.07 7.52
N VAL A 501 15.95 -22.88 7.51
CA VAL A 501 17.35 -22.63 7.19
C VAL A 501 18.07 -22.30 8.49
N VAL A 502 19.11 -23.06 8.83
CA VAL A 502 19.89 -22.93 10.08
C VAL A 502 21.30 -22.52 9.74
N HIS A 503 21.75 -21.41 10.33
CA HIS A 503 23.01 -20.75 9.98
C HIS A 503 23.24 -20.69 8.45
N GLY A 504 22.21 -20.25 7.73
CA GLY A 504 22.22 -20.07 6.28
C GLY A 504 22.34 -21.33 5.43
N LYS A 505 22.18 -22.53 6.01
CA LYS A 505 22.08 -23.81 5.29
C LYS A 505 20.66 -24.40 5.42
N PRO A 506 20.06 -24.96 4.35
CA PRO A 506 18.80 -25.70 4.46
C PRO A 506 18.95 -26.84 5.48
N TYR A 507 18.00 -26.97 6.40
CA TYR A 507 18.02 -28.01 7.42
C TYR A 507 16.91 -29.05 7.19
N ARG A 508 15.66 -28.61 7.17
CA ARG A 508 14.48 -29.45 6.89
C ARG A 508 13.26 -28.60 6.58
N ASP A 509 12.33 -29.14 5.82
CA ASP A 509 10.98 -28.60 5.71
C ASP A 509 10.16 -29.05 6.92
N LEU A 510 9.42 -28.14 7.55
CA LEU A 510 8.54 -28.44 8.67
C LEU A 510 7.19 -27.75 8.48
N ASP A 511 6.11 -28.46 8.79
CA ASP A 511 4.81 -27.84 8.97
C ASP A 511 4.81 -26.98 10.25
N ALA A 512 3.91 -26.00 10.29
CA ALA A 512 3.83 -25.04 11.39
C ALA A 512 3.61 -25.68 12.77
N ARG A 513 3.01 -26.88 12.87
CA ARG A 513 2.79 -27.58 14.14
C ARG A 513 4.04 -28.32 14.58
N THR A 514 4.65 -29.12 13.72
CA THR A 514 5.89 -29.87 14.03
C THR A 514 7.03 -28.92 14.40
N TYR A 515 7.12 -27.76 13.73
CA TYR A 515 8.05 -26.68 14.11
C TYR A 515 7.84 -26.24 15.57
N ARG A 516 6.60 -25.92 15.95
CA ARG A 516 6.22 -25.45 17.29
C ARG A 516 6.24 -26.51 18.38
N GLU A 517 6.19 -27.80 18.05
CA GLU A 517 6.18 -28.88 19.06
C GLU A 517 7.58 -29.47 19.30
N ASN A 518 8.42 -29.59 18.25
CA ASN A 518 9.62 -30.41 18.31
C ASN A 518 10.95 -29.68 18.07
N TYR A 519 10.95 -28.44 17.56
CA TYR A 519 12.18 -27.73 17.18
C TYR A 519 12.65 -26.68 18.21
N LEU A 520 11.82 -26.30 19.19
CA LEU A 520 12.09 -25.19 20.11
C LEU A 520 13.36 -25.33 20.95
N SER A 521 13.65 -26.53 21.48
CA SER A 521 14.84 -26.77 22.32
C SER A 521 16.15 -26.74 21.52
N GLU A 522 16.10 -27.20 20.27
CA GLU A 522 17.20 -27.12 19.32
C GLU A 522 17.44 -25.66 18.91
N ALA A 523 16.36 -24.95 18.55
CA ALA A 523 16.37 -23.53 18.20
C ALA A 523 16.89 -22.63 19.33
N GLU A 524 16.49 -22.88 20.59
CA GLU A 524 16.96 -22.14 21.77
C GLU A 524 18.49 -22.19 21.90
N THR A 525 19.09 -23.37 21.72
CA THR A 525 20.54 -23.56 21.82
C THR A 525 21.26 -22.78 20.71
N ILE A 526 20.80 -22.95 19.46
CA ILE A 526 21.33 -22.26 18.28
C ILE A 526 21.28 -20.73 18.45
N VAL A 527 20.14 -20.20 18.89
CA VAL A 527 19.90 -18.76 19.08
C VAL A 527 20.79 -18.19 20.18
N LYS A 528 20.89 -18.88 21.32
CA LYS A 528 21.76 -18.44 22.44
C LYS A 528 23.23 -18.43 22.05
N ASP A 529 23.69 -19.46 21.35
CA ASP A 529 25.09 -19.54 20.93
C ASP A 529 25.45 -18.48 19.89
N ALA A 530 24.58 -18.23 18.91
CA ALA A 530 24.74 -17.16 17.93
C ALA A 530 24.80 -15.78 18.59
N LEU A 531 23.84 -15.47 19.46
CA LEU A 531 23.81 -14.23 20.22
C LEU A 531 25.07 -14.05 21.08
N ASN A 532 25.51 -15.11 21.77
CA ASN A 532 26.71 -15.06 22.61
C ASN A 532 28.02 -14.87 21.79
N ARG A 533 28.10 -15.38 20.55
CA ARG A 533 29.24 -15.10 19.65
C ARG A 533 29.30 -13.62 19.26
N LEU A 534 28.17 -13.01 18.89
CA LEU A 534 28.10 -11.57 18.64
C LEU A 534 28.43 -10.76 19.90
N ARG A 535 27.83 -11.09 21.05
CA ARG A 535 28.07 -10.40 22.33
C ARG A 535 29.49 -10.55 22.88
N ARG A 536 30.32 -11.45 22.35
CA ARG A 536 31.78 -11.52 22.65
C ARG A 536 32.63 -10.68 21.69
N SER A 537 32.08 -10.32 20.53
CA SER A 537 32.81 -9.70 19.43
C SER A 537 32.54 -8.20 19.32
N PHE A 538 31.35 -7.76 19.73
CA PHE A 538 30.85 -6.38 19.61
C PHE A 538 30.74 -5.68 20.99
N ASP A 539 30.50 -4.38 20.98
CA ASP A 539 30.31 -3.53 22.16
C ASP A 539 28.84 -3.40 22.57
N ALA A 540 27.93 -3.55 21.60
CA ALA A 540 26.49 -3.62 21.76
C ALA A 540 25.85 -4.55 20.70
N VAL A 541 24.72 -5.18 21.03
CA VAL A 541 23.89 -5.93 20.08
C VAL A 541 22.45 -5.40 20.12
N ILE A 542 21.88 -5.09 18.95
CA ILE A 542 20.49 -4.61 18.84
C ILE A 542 19.62 -5.75 18.33
N LEU A 543 18.66 -6.15 19.17
CA LEU A 543 17.80 -7.30 18.94
C LEU A 543 16.47 -6.85 18.35
N GLU A 544 16.05 -7.44 17.24
CA GLU A 544 14.76 -7.14 16.60
C GLU A 544 13.71 -8.22 16.91
N GLY A 545 12.54 -7.79 17.40
CA GLY A 545 11.37 -8.66 17.56
C GLY A 545 10.59 -8.90 16.27
N ALA A 546 9.68 -9.86 16.26
CA ALA A 546 8.83 -10.18 15.11
C ALA A 546 7.34 -10.13 15.48
N GLY A 547 6.51 -9.66 14.54
CA GLY A 547 5.07 -9.52 14.76
C GLY A 547 4.74 -8.56 15.90
N SER A 548 3.77 -8.97 16.73
CA SER A 548 3.49 -8.41 18.06
C SER A 548 4.02 -9.37 19.15
N PRO A 549 4.59 -8.88 20.26
CA PRO A 549 5.01 -9.72 21.39
C PRO A 549 3.83 -10.22 22.25
N ALA A 550 2.60 -9.80 21.95
CA ALA A 550 1.38 -10.11 22.72
C ALA A 550 0.46 -11.15 22.05
N GLU A 551 0.96 -11.91 21.06
CA GLU A 551 0.23 -13.03 20.44
C GLU A 551 0.06 -14.19 21.45
N VAL A 552 -1.04 -14.17 22.21
CA VAL A 552 -1.29 -15.09 23.35
C VAL A 552 -1.22 -16.58 22.99
N ASN A 553 -1.49 -16.93 21.73
CA ASN A 553 -1.47 -18.28 21.17
C ASN A 553 -0.07 -18.73 20.68
N LEU A 554 0.92 -17.83 20.66
CA LEU A 554 2.30 -18.12 20.25
C LEU A 554 3.32 -17.84 21.36
N LYS A 555 2.95 -17.05 22.37
CA LYS A 555 3.83 -16.56 23.45
C LYS A 555 4.58 -17.66 24.21
N ASP A 556 3.96 -18.83 24.43
CA ASP A 556 4.59 -20.00 25.07
C ASP A 556 5.67 -20.65 24.20
N ARG A 557 5.72 -20.34 22.89
CA ARG A 557 6.57 -20.97 21.87
C ARG A 557 7.33 -19.96 21.01
N ASP A 558 7.30 -18.69 21.39
CA ASP A 558 8.06 -17.64 20.72
C ASP A 558 9.54 -17.70 21.12
N ILE A 559 10.43 -17.46 20.15
CA ILE A 559 11.89 -17.35 20.33
C ILE A 559 12.41 -15.99 19.84
N VAL A 560 11.53 -15.06 19.49
CA VAL A 560 11.85 -13.81 18.78
C VAL A 560 11.51 -12.55 19.58
N ASN A 561 10.57 -12.58 20.52
CA ASN A 561 10.24 -11.43 21.37
C ASN A 561 10.66 -11.63 22.84
N MET A 562 9.72 -11.67 23.79
CA MET A 562 10.02 -11.58 25.23
C MET A 562 10.93 -12.71 25.75
N ARG A 563 10.84 -13.91 25.17
CA ARG A 563 11.76 -15.01 25.51
C ARG A 563 13.20 -14.71 25.12
N LEU A 564 13.41 -14.12 23.94
CA LEU A 564 14.74 -13.68 23.52
C LEU A 564 15.25 -12.54 24.40
N ALA A 565 14.38 -11.60 24.79
CA ALA A 565 14.72 -10.55 25.76
C ALA A 565 15.23 -11.15 27.08
N GLY A 566 14.56 -12.18 27.60
CA GLY A 566 14.98 -12.92 28.79
C GLY A 566 16.31 -13.66 28.61
N TRP A 567 16.52 -14.35 27.48
CA TRP A 567 17.78 -15.03 27.18
C TRP A 567 18.97 -14.08 27.00
N ALA A 568 18.73 -12.87 26.50
CA ALA A 568 19.74 -11.82 26.33
C ALA A 568 19.98 -11.02 27.63
N ASP A 569 19.06 -11.10 28.59
CA ASP A 569 18.86 -10.12 29.65
C ASP A 569 18.83 -8.67 29.12
N ALA A 570 18.04 -8.46 28.06
CA ALA A 570 17.93 -7.18 27.37
C ALA A 570 16.72 -6.36 27.87
N PRO A 571 16.88 -5.06 28.16
CA PRO A 571 15.75 -4.13 28.21
C PRO A 571 15.02 -4.08 26.86
N VAL A 572 13.68 -3.96 26.92
CA VAL A 572 12.80 -3.92 25.75
C VAL A 572 12.26 -2.52 25.53
N VAL A 573 12.44 -2.00 24.32
CA VAL A 573 11.77 -0.80 23.81
C VAL A 573 10.62 -1.24 22.91
N LEU A 574 9.40 -0.79 23.21
CA LEU A 574 8.19 -1.15 22.48
C LEU A 574 7.78 -0.01 21.51
N VAL A 575 7.89 -0.28 20.22
CA VAL A 575 7.52 0.66 19.14
C VAL A 575 6.03 0.52 18.79
N ALA A 576 5.31 1.63 18.71
CA ALA A 576 3.89 1.64 18.34
C ALA A 576 3.62 2.60 17.18
N ASP A 577 2.84 2.14 16.20
CA ASP A 577 2.43 2.93 15.04
C ASP A 577 1.23 3.82 15.41
N ILE A 578 1.36 5.15 15.24
CA ILE A 578 0.24 6.08 15.44
C ILE A 578 -0.53 6.39 14.16
N ASP A 579 0.04 6.17 12.97
CA ASP A 579 -0.58 6.44 11.66
C ASP A 579 -1.82 5.52 11.44
N ARG A 580 -1.78 4.33 12.04
CA ARG A 580 -2.91 3.37 12.09
C ARG A 580 -4.04 3.78 13.05
N GLY A 581 -3.83 4.78 13.91
CA GLY A 581 -4.75 5.13 15.00
C GLY A 581 -4.68 4.14 16.18
N GLY A 582 -5.34 4.49 17.29
CA GLY A 582 -5.46 3.59 18.45
C GLY A 582 -4.17 3.34 19.25
N VAL A 583 -3.09 4.10 19.02
CA VAL A 583 -1.73 3.81 19.57
C VAL A 583 -1.70 3.55 21.08
N PHE A 584 -2.45 4.32 21.87
CA PHE A 584 -2.56 4.14 23.31
C PHE A 584 -3.24 2.82 23.69
N ALA A 585 -4.29 2.43 22.98
CA ALA A 585 -4.97 1.15 23.17
C ALA A 585 -4.07 -0.02 22.77
N SER A 586 -3.29 0.10 21.69
CA SER A 586 -2.32 -0.93 21.30
C SER A 586 -1.22 -1.13 22.35
N ILE A 587 -0.66 -0.04 22.90
CA ILE A 587 0.36 -0.14 23.96
C ILE A 587 -0.25 -0.71 25.25
N ILE A 588 -1.39 -0.19 25.70
CA ILE A 588 -2.05 -0.67 26.92
C ILE A 588 -2.47 -2.13 26.78
N GLY A 589 -3.06 -2.54 25.66
CA GLY A 589 -3.42 -3.94 25.40
C GLY A 589 -2.20 -4.87 25.41
N THR A 590 -1.09 -4.45 24.78
CA THR A 590 0.18 -5.18 24.82
C THR A 590 0.71 -5.33 26.25
N MET A 591 0.75 -4.22 27.01
CA MET A 591 1.20 -4.21 28.40
C MET A 591 0.29 -5.04 29.32
N GLU A 592 -1.03 -5.07 29.09
CA GLU A 592 -1.93 -5.88 29.92
C GLU A 592 -1.82 -7.39 29.64
N ILE A 593 -1.42 -7.80 28.43
CA ILE A 593 -1.13 -9.20 28.06
C ILE A 593 0.23 -9.69 28.61
N PHE A 594 1.14 -8.77 28.94
CA PHE A 594 2.41 -9.11 29.56
C PHE A 594 2.26 -9.56 31.02
N THR A 595 3.05 -10.57 31.40
CA THR A 595 3.30 -10.95 32.79
C THR A 595 4.10 -9.86 33.51
N GLN A 596 4.18 -9.89 34.83
CA GLN A 596 4.91 -8.85 35.58
C GLN A 596 6.38 -8.76 35.17
N GLU A 597 7.09 -9.88 35.00
CA GLU A 597 8.50 -9.89 34.57
C GLU A 597 8.68 -9.22 33.18
N GLU A 598 7.77 -9.49 32.24
CA GLU A 598 7.80 -8.89 30.90
C GLU A 598 7.49 -7.38 30.96
N ARG A 599 6.50 -6.97 31.78
CA ARG A 599 6.21 -5.55 32.05
C ARG A 599 7.41 -4.84 32.66
N ASP A 600 8.12 -5.51 33.58
CA ASP A 600 9.31 -4.97 34.24
C ASP A 600 10.46 -4.79 33.24
N ARG A 601 10.63 -5.74 32.31
CA ARG A 601 11.63 -5.71 31.23
C ARG A 601 11.39 -4.65 30.15
N VAL A 602 10.16 -4.16 29.97
CA VAL A 602 9.88 -2.99 29.11
C VAL A 602 10.52 -1.75 29.74
N ALA A 603 11.48 -1.14 29.05
CA ALA A 603 12.21 0.04 29.49
C ALA A 603 11.58 1.36 29.00
N GLY A 604 10.73 1.31 27.97
CA GLY A 604 9.95 2.46 27.50
C GLY A 604 9.31 2.25 26.12
N PHE A 605 8.62 3.30 25.64
CA PHE A 605 7.87 3.28 24.38
C PHE A 605 8.47 4.22 23.33
N ILE A 606 8.39 3.86 22.05
CA ILE A 606 8.60 4.78 20.92
C ILE A 606 7.28 4.90 20.18
N ILE A 607 6.74 6.12 20.10
CA ILE A 607 5.62 6.43 19.21
C ILE A 607 6.21 6.73 17.83
N ASN A 608 5.85 5.95 16.82
CA ASN A 608 6.47 6.01 15.49
C ASN A 608 5.46 6.43 14.42
N LYS A 609 5.96 6.99 13.31
CA LYS A 609 5.19 7.51 12.16
C LYS A 609 4.24 8.66 12.53
N PHE A 610 4.61 9.48 13.51
CA PHE A 610 3.77 10.61 13.92
C PHE A 610 3.64 11.67 12.82
N ARG A 611 2.44 12.26 12.65
CA ARG A 611 2.16 13.31 11.68
C ARG A 611 1.45 14.48 12.38
N GLY A 612 1.89 15.70 12.11
CA GLY A 612 1.34 16.92 12.70
C GLY A 612 2.20 17.48 13.83
N ASP A 613 1.56 18.23 14.74
CA ASP A 613 2.22 18.90 15.86
C ASP A 613 2.28 17.98 17.09
N VAL A 614 3.49 17.65 17.54
CA VAL A 614 3.72 16.73 18.68
C VAL A 614 3.23 17.29 20.01
N THR A 615 3.07 18.61 20.14
CA THR A 615 2.59 19.25 21.36
C THR A 615 1.16 18.83 21.71
N LEU A 616 0.34 18.54 20.70
CA LEU A 616 -1.03 18.01 20.85
C LEU A 616 -1.05 16.60 21.46
N LEU A 617 0.04 15.84 21.32
CA LEU A 617 0.15 14.47 21.84
C LEU A 617 0.61 14.43 23.30
N TYR A 618 1.31 15.45 23.80
CA TYR A 618 1.92 15.45 25.14
C TYR A 618 0.97 15.07 26.29
N PRO A 619 -0.29 15.55 26.37
CA PRO A 619 -1.21 15.13 27.44
C PRO A 619 -1.51 13.62 27.41
N GLY A 620 -1.55 13.02 26.22
CA GLY A 620 -1.71 11.57 26.03
C GLY A 620 -0.44 10.78 26.37
N LEU A 621 0.75 11.32 26.08
CA LEU A 621 2.02 10.72 26.50
C LEU A 621 2.15 10.71 28.01
N GLU A 622 1.90 11.85 28.68
CA GLU A 622 1.89 11.93 30.14
C GLU A 622 0.90 10.92 30.76
N TRP A 623 -0.30 10.80 30.19
CA TRP A 623 -1.28 9.82 30.64
C TRP A 623 -0.76 8.38 30.49
N LEU A 624 -0.10 8.07 29.36
CA LEU A 624 0.48 6.75 29.10
C LEU A 624 1.60 6.42 30.10
N GLU A 625 2.51 7.36 30.36
CA GLU A 625 3.57 7.20 31.36
C GLU A 625 2.98 6.97 32.77
N LYS A 626 1.99 7.78 33.17
CA LYS A 626 1.28 7.64 34.45
C LYS A 626 0.52 6.31 34.57
N ARG A 627 -0.06 5.80 33.47
CA ARG A 627 -0.86 4.56 33.44
C ARG A 627 -0.01 3.28 33.43
N THR A 628 1.19 3.34 32.87
CA THR A 628 2.09 2.18 32.70
C THR A 628 3.28 2.17 33.66
N GLY A 629 3.65 3.31 34.23
CA GLY A 629 4.88 3.47 35.01
C GLY A 629 6.17 3.44 34.16
N LYS A 630 6.06 3.51 32.83
CA LYS A 630 7.19 3.42 31.88
C LYS A 630 7.27 4.67 31.00
N PRO A 631 8.48 5.17 30.71
CA PRO A 631 8.64 6.41 29.95
C PRO A 631 8.30 6.24 28.46
N VAL A 632 7.86 7.34 27.84
CA VAL A 632 7.95 7.51 26.39
C VAL A 632 9.35 8.03 26.08
N LEU A 633 10.11 7.25 25.31
CA LEU A 633 11.50 7.55 24.94
C LEU A 633 11.56 8.55 23.78
N GLY A 634 10.52 8.59 22.95
CA GLY A 634 10.49 9.47 21.78
C GLY A 634 9.18 9.39 21.00
N VAL A 635 8.90 10.46 20.26
CA VAL A 635 7.86 10.50 19.22
C VAL A 635 8.56 10.76 17.90
N VAL A 636 8.80 9.71 17.13
CA VAL A 636 9.49 9.78 15.84
C VAL A 636 8.47 10.17 14.77
N PRO A 637 8.60 11.35 14.14
CA PRO A 637 7.72 11.74 13.04
C PRO A 637 7.87 10.81 11.84
N TYR A 638 6.84 10.71 11.02
CA TYR A 638 6.92 10.02 9.74
C TYR A 638 8.00 10.69 8.87
N LEU A 639 9.00 9.91 8.48
CA LEU A 639 10.06 10.32 7.57
C LEU A 639 9.65 9.91 6.14
N PRO A 640 9.23 10.86 5.28
CA PRO A 640 8.99 10.57 3.87
C PRO A 640 10.28 10.21 3.16
N ASP A 641 10.15 9.56 2.00
CA ASP A 641 11.22 9.36 1.02
C ASP A 641 12.50 8.76 1.61
N LEU A 642 12.35 7.79 2.52
CA LEU A 642 13.45 7.21 3.29
C LEU A 642 14.46 6.41 2.44
N GLU A 643 14.08 5.97 1.23
CA GLU A 643 14.99 5.39 0.22
C GLU A 643 15.81 4.17 0.67
N LEU A 644 15.31 3.45 1.68
CA LEU A 644 15.82 2.16 2.10
C LEU A 644 14.97 1.02 1.53
N GLU A 645 15.60 -0.15 1.42
CA GLU A 645 15.02 -1.39 0.93
C GLU A 645 13.91 -1.88 1.88
N ASP A 646 12.83 -2.49 1.34
CA ASP A 646 11.83 -3.12 2.19
C ASP A 646 12.15 -4.58 2.52
N GLU A 647 11.58 -5.10 3.62
CA GLU A 647 11.86 -6.44 4.15
C GLU A 647 11.11 -7.58 3.41
N ASP A 648 9.95 -7.30 2.80
CA ASP A 648 9.05 -8.32 2.24
C ASP A 648 8.26 -7.88 0.99
N SER A 649 7.48 -8.79 0.39
CA SER A 649 6.62 -8.49 -0.76
C SER A 649 5.35 -7.71 -0.39
N ALA A 650 4.86 -7.79 0.85
CA ALA A 650 3.68 -7.04 1.29
C ALA A 650 3.92 -5.52 1.31
N SER A 651 5.16 -5.11 1.58
CA SER A 651 5.60 -3.72 1.46
C SER A 651 5.73 -3.26 0.00
N LEU A 652 6.08 -4.15 -0.94
CA LEU A 652 5.98 -3.91 -2.39
C LEU A 652 4.51 -3.74 -2.82
N ASP A 653 3.62 -4.63 -2.38
CA ASP A 653 2.17 -4.53 -2.64
C ASP A 653 1.58 -3.23 -2.09
N ARG A 654 2.05 -2.76 -0.93
CA ARG A 654 1.70 -1.44 -0.39
C ARG A 654 2.24 -0.29 -1.26
N LYS A 655 3.46 -0.38 -1.78
CA LYS A 655 4.03 0.63 -2.70
C LYS A 655 3.28 0.68 -4.04
N LEU A 656 2.73 -0.44 -4.50
CA LEU A 656 1.82 -0.52 -5.65
C LEU A 656 0.45 0.10 -5.31
N ALA A 657 -0.20 -0.36 -4.24
CA ALA A 657 -1.56 0.08 -3.85
C ALA A 657 -1.65 1.56 -3.40
N THR A 658 -0.58 2.13 -2.84
CA THR A 658 -0.50 3.58 -2.55
C THR A 658 -0.17 4.43 -3.78
N GLY A 659 0.01 3.79 -4.93
CA GLY A 659 0.41 4.43 -6.17
C GLY A 659 1.82 4.99 -6.14
N ILE A 660 2.68 4.69 -5.16
CA ILE A 660 4.06 5.20 -5.11
C ILE A 660 4.85 4.73 -6.34
N LEU A 661 4.64 3.48 -6.75
CA LEU A 661 5.24 2.92 -7.98
C LEU A 661 4.51 3.33 -9.27
N ALA A 662 3.27 3.83 -9.18
CA ALA A 662 2.56 4.45 -10.31
C ALA A 662 2.87 5.97 -10.46
N LYS A 663 3.28 6.62 -9.36
CA LYS A 663 3.67 8.04 -9.28
C LYS A 663 5.12 8.31 -9.66
N GLY A 664 5.77 7.36 -10.36
CA GLY A 664 6.90 7.68 -11.22
C GLY A 664 6.51 8.60 -12.39
N SER A 665 5.22 8.76 -12.70
CA SER A 665 4.74 9.54 -13.85
C SER A 665 3.46 10.35 -13.60
N SER A 666 3.52 11.30 -12.65
CA SER A 666 2.75 12.55 -12.74
C SER A 666 3.35 13.60 -11.80
N ALA A 667 4.47 14.21 -12.22
CA ALA A 667 5.28 15.16 -11.47
C ALA A 667 5.76 14.67 -10.08
N ALA A 668 7.03 14.27 -10.01
CA ALA A 668 7.82 14.66 -8.85
C ALA A 668 7.80 16.20 -8.80
N PRO A 669 7.35 16.85 -7.71
CA PRO A 669 7.48 18.29 -7.57
C PRO A 669 8.95 18.61 -7.32
N TYR A 670 9.68 18.87 -8.41
CA TYR A 670 10.93 19.64 -8.49
C TYR A 670 11.66 19.81 -7.15
N LEU A 671 12.32 18.74 -6.67
CA LEU A 671 13.12 18.74 -5.43
C LEU A 671 14.49 19.41 -5.61
N THR A 672 14.47 20.62 -6.15
CA THR A 672 15.43 21.72 -5.97
C THR A 672 14.79 22.95 -6.58
N GLY A 673 14.53 23.98 -5.79
CA GLY A 673 13.90 25.20 -6.27
C GLY A 673 14.87 26.07 -7.07
N GLU A 674 15.00 25.84 -8.39
CA GLU A 674 15.33 26.91 -9.35
C GLU A 674 14.97 26.55 -10.81
N ARG A 675 14.24 27.48 -11.46
CA ARG A 675 14.09 27.69 -12.92
C ARG A 675 13.25 26.73 -13.78
N GLY A 676 12.20 27.32 -14.36
CA GLY A 676 12.15 27.50 -15.81
C GLY A 676 11.36 26.48 -16.63
N ALA A 677 10.20 26.89 -17.15
CA ALA A 677 9.40 26.07 -18.06
C ALA A 677 10.11 25.82 -19.41
N ARG A 678 10.27 24.54 -19.80
CA ARG A 678 10.46 23.99 -21.16
C ARG A 678 10.02 22.51 -21.15
N GLU A 679 9.02 22.14 -21.95
CA GLU A 679 9.14 21.42 -23.24
C GLU A 679 9.11 19.87 -23.13
N THR A 680 7.89 19.31 -23.20
CA THR A 680 7.51 17.95 -23.66
C THR A 680 8.03 16.69 -22.94
N ASP A 681 7.19 15.64 -22.92
CA ASP A 681 7.59 14.24 -22.66
C ASP A 681 8.55 13.73 -23.76
N GLN A 682 9.84 14.04 -23.64
CA GLN A 682 10.88 13.54 -24.54
C GLN A 682 12.01 12.87 -23.74
N GLU A 683 12.42 11.69 -24.22
CA GLU A 683 13.53 10.87 -23.71
C GLU A 683 13.35 10.10 -22.38
N LEU A 684 12.18 9.48 -22.14
CA LEU A 684 11.98 8.48 -21.08
C LEU A 684 12.10 7.03 -21.60
N LEU A 685 12.93 6.21 -20.95
CA LEU A 685 13.00 4.75 -21.16
C LEU A 685 11.87 4.06 -20.39
N ASP A 686 11.11 3.19 -21.03
CA ASP A 686 10.05 2.40 -20.40
C ASP A 686 10.55 0.98 -20.09
N ILE A 687 10.59 0.60 -18.82
CA ILE A 687 11.06 -0.72 -18.38
C ILE A 687 9.93 -1.43 -17.62
N ALA A 688 9.50 -2.57 -18.16
CA ALA A 688 8.51 -3.43 -17.52
C ALA A 688 9.20 -4.49 -16.66
N VAL A 689 8.69 -4.76 -15.47
CA VAL A 689 9.15 -5.82 -14.56
C VAL A 689 7.99 -6.78 -14.34
N ILE A 690 8.20 -8.05 -14.66
CA ILE A 690 7.16 -9.08 -14.53
C ILE A 690 6.91 -9.40 -13.05
N ARG A 691 5.67 -9.20 -12.58
CA ARG A 691 5.26 -9.46 -11.20
C ARG A 691 4.91 -10.95 -11.03
N LEU A 692 5.91 -11.73 -10.64
CA LEU A 692 5.76 -13.16 -10.37
C LEU A 692 5.08 -13.42 -9.00
N PRO A 693 4.21 -14.44 -8.87
CA PRO A 693 3.54 -14.74 -7.60
C PRO A 693 4.49 -15.07 -6.44
N ARG A 694 5.66 -15.66 -6.73
CA ARG A 694 6.71 -15.98 -5.73
C ARG A 694 8.00 -15.20 -6.00
N LEU A 695 7.83 -13.96 -6.50
CA LEU A 695 8.89 -12.97 -6.68
C LEU A 695 9.82 -12.93 -5.46
N SER A 696 11.13 -12.96 -5.71
CA SER A 696 12.13 -12.85 -4.65
C SER A 696 13.34 -12.05 -5.08
N ASN A 697 14.00 -11.43 -4.10
CA ASN A 697 15.10 -10.48 -4.31
C ASN A 697 14.69 -9.29 -5.20
N PHE A 698 13.42 -8.85 -5.15
CA PHE A 698 12.90 -7.76 -5.99
C PHE A 698 13.75 -6.48 -5.94
N THR A 699 14.48 -6.27 -4.84
CA THR A 699 15.47 -5.21 -4.65
C THR A 699 16.51 -5.09 -5.78
N ASP A 700 16.70 -6.12 -6.62
CA ASP A 700 17.55 -6.05 -7.81
C ASP A 700 17.20 -4.89 -8.75
N ILE A 701 15.91 -4.52 -8.82
CA ILE A 701 15.41 -3.44 -9.68
C ILE A 701 15.36 -2.07 -8.99
N ASP A 702 15.56 -1.98 -7.66
CA ASP A 702 15.47 -0.73 -6.90
C ASP A 702 16.32 0.43 -7.48
N PRO A 703 17.55 0.21 -8.00
CA PRO A 703 18.33 1.28 -8.62
C PRO A 703 17.62 1.98 -9.80
N LEU A 704 16.74 1.28 -10.52
CA LEU A 704 16.00 1.82 -11.66
C LEU A 704 14.88 2.78 -11.25
N LEU A 705 14.35 2.67 -10.02
CA LEU A 705 13.35 3.61 -9.47
C LEU A 705 13.91 5.03 -9.27
N TYR A 706 15.23 5.16 -9.28
CA TYR A 706 15.96 6.38 -8.98
C TYR A 706 16.63 7.01 -10.21
N GLU A 707 16.50 6.37 -11.37
CA GLU A 707 16.96 6.88 -12.65
C GLU A 707 15.93 7.87 -13.21
N GLN A 708 16.29 9.16 -13.27
CA GLN A 708 15.36 10.26 -13.59
C GLN A 708 14.67 10.14 -14.96
N ASP A 709 15.22 9.34 -15.87
CA ASP A 709 14.71 9.12 -17.22
C ASP A 709 14.30 7.66 -17.48
N VAL A 710 13.99 6.91 -16.43
CA VAL A 710 13.43 5.56 -16.50
C VAL A 710 12.03 5.54 -15.88
N ARG A 711 11.03 5.19 -16.70
CA ARG A 711 9.69 4.80 -16.25
C ARG A 711 9.71 3.30 -15.96
N LEU A 712 9.74 2.93 -14.69
CA LEU A 712 9.69 1.55 -14.24
C LEU A 712 8.24 1.14 -13.91
N ARG A 713 7.75 0.03 -14.45
CA ARG A 713 6.38 -0.46 -14.25
C ARG A 713 6.38 -1.94 -13.89
N PHE A 714 5.63 -2.33 -12.86
CA PHE A 714 5.33 -3.74 -12.62
C PHE A 714 4.15 -4.19 -13.49
N VAL A 715 4.24 -5.40 -14.03
CA VAL A 715 3.29 -5.95 -15.00
C VAL A 715 2.82 -7.34 -14.54
N SER A 716 1.51 -7.49 -14.40
CA SER A 716 0.79 -8.67 -13.91
C SER A 716 -0.06 -9.31 -15.03
N SER A 717 -0.37 -8.59 -16.11
CA SER A 717 -1.18 -9.07 -17.25
C SER A 717 -0.57 -8.71 -18.62
N PRO A 718 -0.97 -9.40 -19.71
CA PRO A 718 -0.52 -9.09 -21.08
C PRO A 718 -0.82 -7.66 -21.54
N GLU A 719 -1.94 -7.10 -21.09
CA GLU A 719 -2.43 -5.76 -21.46
C GLU A 719 -1.56 -4.66 -20.85
N GLU A 720 -1.12 -4.86 -19.61
CA GLU A 720 -0.21 -3.96 -18.89
C GLU A 720 1.20 -3.91 -19.50
N LEU A 721 1.63 -4.95 -20.22
CA LEU A 721 2.99 -5.01 -20.78
C LEU A 721 3.23 -3.85 -21.76
N GLY A 722 2.32 -3.67 -22.71
CA GLY A 722 2.40 -2.63 -23.74
C GLY A 722 3.57 -2.86 -24.72
N ARG A 723 4.41 -1.84 -24.90
CA ARG A 723 5.63 -1.87 -25.72
C ARG A 723 6.78 -1.17 -24.97
N PRO A 724 7.35 -1.81 -23.93
CA PRO A 724 8.44 -1.24 -23.17
C PRO A 724 9.73 -1.30 -23.99
N ASP A 725 10.74 -0.50 -23.64
CA ASP A 725 12.07 -0.60 -24.25
C ASP A 725 12.81 -1.86 -23.75
N ALA A 726 12.56 -2.27 -22.51
CA ALA A 726 13.07 -3.52 -21.94
C ALA A 726 12.06 -4.20 -21.00
N VAL A 727 12.12 -5.52 -20.93
CA VAL A 727 11.39 -6.32 -19.93
C VAL A 727 12.37 -7.04 -19.01
N ILE A 728 12.14 -6.99 -17.71
CA ILE A 728 12.90 -7.72 -16.68
C ILE A 728 12.02 -8.86 -16.16
N LEU A 729 12.54 -10.09 -16.26
CA LEU A 729 12.01 -11.28 -15.63
C LEU A 729 12.85 -11.56 -14.36
N PRO A 730 12.34 -11.26 -13.16
CA PRO A 730 13.11 -11.28 -11.92
C PRO A 730 13.27 -12.69 -11.33
N GLY A 731 13.97 -12.78 -10.19
CA GLY A 731 14.12 -14.02 -9.43
C GLY A 731 12.81 -14.50 -8.79
N SER A 732 12.68 -15.81 -8.60
CA SER A 732 11.55 -16.49 -7.98
C SER A 732 12.04 -17.53 -6.97
N LYS A 733 11.17 -17.92 -6.03
CA LYS A 733 11.38 -19.05 -5.11
C LYS A 733 10.75 -20.36 -5.59
N ASN A 734 9.97 -20.36 -6.67
CA ASN A 734 9.56 -21.57 -7.37
C ASN A 734 9.48 -21.28 -8.88
N THR A 735 10.56 -21.60 -9.57
CA THR A 735 10.77 -21.31 -10.99
C THR A 735 9.72 -22.00 -11.87
N VAL A 736 9.36 -23.25 -11.55
CA VAL A 736 8.38 -24.02 -12.32
C VAL A 736 6.95 -23.48 -12.14
N ASP A 737 6.48 -23.28 -10.91
CA ASP A 737 5.14 -22.75 -10.64
C ASP A 737 4.95 -21.35 -11.26
N ASP A 738 5.95 -20.47 -11.12
CA ASP A 738 5.85 -19.10 -11.62
C ASP A 738 5.96 -19.04 -13.16
N LEU A 739 6.71 -19.96 -13.81
CA LEU A 739 6.64 -20.12 -15.27
C LEU A 739 5.25 -20.59 -15.71
N LEU A 740 4.65 -21.56 -15.02
CA LEU A 740 3.28 -22.02 -15.31
C LEU A 740 2.26 -20.88 -15.15
N PHE A 741 2.43 -20.00 -14.18
CA PHE A 741 1.62 -18.78 -14.05
C PHE A 741 1.72 -17.88 -15.30
N LEU A 742 2.92 -17.62 -15.82
CA LEU A 742 3.10 -16.84 -17.06
C LEU A 742 2.41 -17.48 -18.27
N ARG A 743 2.31 -18.81 -18.31
CA ARG A 743 1.55 -19.51 -19.35
C ARG A 743 0.05 -19.30 -19.18
N GLN A 744 -0.44 -19.45 -17.96
CA GLN A 744 -1.86 -19.42 -17.61
C GLN A 744 -2.49 -18.04 -17.77
N ASN A 745 -1.77 -16.96 -17.46
CA ASN A 745 -2.26 -15.59 -17.62
C ASN A 745 -1.90 -14.95 -18.98
N GLY A 746 -1.24 -15.69 -19.88
CA GLY A 746 -0.87 -15.23 -21.23
C GLY A 746 0.38 -14.34 -21.32
N LEU A 747 1.06 -14.04 -20.21
CA LEU A 747 2.28 -13.23 -20.22
C LEU A 747 3.42 -13.89 -21.01
N GLU A 748 3.51 -15.22 -21.02
CA GLU A 748 4.48 -15.95 -21.86
C GLU A 748 4.37 -15.51 -23.31
N GLN A 749 3.17 -15.52 -23.90
CA GLN A 749 3.04 -15.19 -25.31
C GLN A 749 3.23 -13.68 -25.57
N ALA A 750 2.99 -12.83 -24.57
CA ALA A 750 3.32 -11.40 -24.65
C ALA A 750 4.84 -11.15 -24.63
N LEU A 751 5.57 -11.84 -23.75
CA LEU A 751 7.04 -11.84 -23.68
C LEU A 751 7.69 -12.35 -24.96
N LEU A 752 7.20 -13.48 -25.49
CA LEU A 752 7.68 -14.05 -26.75
C LEU A 752 7.47 -13.09 -27.92
N ARG A 753 6.27 -12.51 -28.07
CA ARG A 753 6.01 -11.49 -29.10
C ARG A 753 6.92 -10.27 -28.93
N HIS A 754 7.17 -9.81 -27.71
CA HIS A 754 8.09 -8.69 -27.46
C HIS A 754 9.51 -9.02 -27.95
N ALA A 755 10.04 -10.20 -27.61
CA ALA A 755 11.35 -10.65 -28.07
C ALA A 755 11.42 -10.85 -29.60
N GLU A 756 10.39 -11.42 -30.22
CA GLU A 756 10.27 -11.61 -31.68
C GLU A 756 10.31 -10.28 -32.45
N HIS A 757 9.70 -9.23 -31.91
CA HIS A 757 9.73 -7.88 -32.49
C HIS A 757 11.03 -7.11 -32.17
N GLY A 758 12.05 -7.78 -31.62
CA GLY A 758 13.33 -7.16 -31.29
C GLY A 758 13.34 -6.39 -29.97
N GLY A 759 12.41 -6.66 -29.06
CA GLY A 759 12.43 -6.11 -27.70
C GLY A 759 13.55 -6.68 -26.84
N ALA A 760 14.08 -5.89 -25.91
CA ALA A 760 15.06 -6.38 -24.93
C ALA A 760 14.36 -7.15 -23.79
N VAL A 761 14.96 -8.27 -23.37
CA VAL A 761 14.48 -9.11 -22.25
C VAL A 761 15.65 -9.52 -21.37
N VAL A 762 15.53 -9.32 -20.06
CA VAL A 762 16.57 -9.57 -19.06
C VAL A 762 16.07 -10.57 -18.02
N GLY A 763 16.73 -11.72 -17.91
CA GLY A 763 16.46 -12.71 -16.88
C GLY A 763 17.43 -12.62 -15.71
N ILE A 764 16.94 -12.51 -14.47
CA ILE A 764 17.78 -12.56 -13.27
C ILE A 764 17.46 -13.84 -12.49
N CYS A 765 18.47 -14.68 -12.25
CA CYS A 765 18.37 -15.91 -11.48
C CYS A 765 17.28 -16.86 -12.03
N ALA A 766 16.17 -17.06 -11.32
CA ALA A 766 15.05 -17.87 -11.80
C ALA A 766 14.50 -17.37 -13.14
N GLY A 767 14.47 -16.06 -13.39
CA GLY A 767 14.06 -15.51 -14.68
C GLY A 767 15.01 -15.90 -15.83
N TYR A 768 16.33 -15.99 -15.56
CA TYR A 768 17.29 -16.53 -16.52
C TYR A 768 17.06 -18.04 -16.77
N GLN A 769 16.71 -18.79 -15.73
CA GLN A 769 16.35 -20.22 -15.86
C GLN A 769 15.07 -20.40 -16.70
N MET A 770 14.03 -19.59 -16.45
CA MET A 770 12.78 -19.57 -17.24
C MET A 770 13.01 -19.21 -18.72
N MET A 771 13.92 -18.28 -19.01
CA MET A 771 14.28 -17.92 -20.40
C MET A 771 14.91 -19.07 -21.19
N GLY A 772 15.42 -20.11 -20.52
CA GLY A 772 16.01 -21.26 -21.17
C GLY A 772 15.04 -22.10 -22.00
N SER A 773 15.61 -23.08 -22.71
CA SER A 773 14.87 -24.05 -23.51
C SER A 773 14.12 -25.06 -22.64
N LYS A 774 14.70 -25.56 -21.53
CA LYS A 774 14.05 -26.50 -20.61
C LYS A 774 14.43 -26.32 -19.15
N LEU A 775 13.47 -26.67 -18.29
CA LEU A 775 13.60 -26.87 -16.85
C LEU A 775 13.45 -28.38 -16.57
N LEU A 776 14.44 -28.98 -15.91
CA LEU A 776 14.48 -30.41 -15.61
C LEU A 776 14.57 -30.58 -14.09
N ASP A 777 13.61 -31.27 -13.48
CA ASP A 777 13.55 -31.52 -12.04
C ASP A 777 13.45 -33.03 -11.76
N PRO A 778 14.46 -33.83 -12.15
CA PRO A 778 14.37 -35.30 -12.16
C PRO A 778 14.13 -35.89 -10.75
N ASP A 779 14.53 -35.17 -9.71
CA ASP A 779 14.41 -35.56 -8.30
C ASP A 779 13.24 -34.86 -7.58
N LEU A 780 12.41 -34.08 -8.29
CA LEU A 780 11.24 -33.32 -7.77
C LEU A 780 11.60 -32.41 -6.57
N VAL A 781 12.67 -31.65 -6.71
CA VAL A 781 13.26 -30.78 -5.67
C VAL A 781 12.51 -29.46 -5.53
N GLU A 782 12.05 -28.89 -6.64
CA GLU A 782 11.34 -27.61 -6.70
C GLU A 782 9.85 -27.79 -7.00
N SER A 783 9.47 -28.82 -7.76
CA SER A 783 8.10 -28.98 -8.26
C SER A 783 7.66 -30.44 -8.45
N ASP A 784 6.35 -30.65 -8.61
CA ASP A 784 5.75 -31.93 -8.97
C ASP A 784 5.93 -32.28 -10.47
N HIS A 785 6.65 -31.45 -11.24
CA HIS A 785 6.88 -31.63 -12.67
C HIS A 785 8.34 -32.05 -12.94
N PRO A 786 8.61 -33.31 -13.33
CA PRO A 786 9.99 -33.78 -13.54
C PRO A 786 10.69 -33.12 -14.74
N LYS A 787 9.91 -32.47 -15.62
CA LYS A 787 10.37 -31.72 -16.78
C LYS A 787 9.29 -30.72 -17.19
N LEU A 788 9.72 -29.52 -17.56
CA LEU A 788 8.90 -28.48 -18.19
C LEU A 788 9.73 -27.80 -19.30
N ASP A 789 9.15 -27.52 -20.46
CA ASP A 789 9.82 -26.69 -21.46
C ASP A 789 9.83 -25.23 -20.99
N GLY A 790 10.94 -24.52 -21.16
CA GLY A 790 11.08 -23.12 -20.77
C GLY A 790 10.46 -22.16 -21.78
N LEU A 791 10.81 -20.87 -21.73
CA LEU A 791 10.38 -19.88 -22.73
C LEU A 791 11.09 -20.07 -24.09
N GLY A 792 12.23 -20.76 -24.13
CA GLY A 792 12.99 -20.99 -25.38
C GLY A 792 13.69 -19.74 -25.94
N LEU A 793 13.86 -18.70 -25.14
CA LEU A 793 14.54 -17.45 -25.51
C LEU A 793 16.07 -17.59 -25.51
N LEU A 794 16.61 -18.55 -24.74
CA LEU A 794 18.03 -18.85 -24.62
C LEU A 794 18.30 -20.36 -24.83
N PRO A 795 19.43 -20.75 -25.44
CA PRO A 795 19.79 -22.15 -25.72
C PRO A 795 20.37 -22.84 -24.47
N THR A 796 19.65 -22.77 -23.36
CA THR A 796 20.06 -23.30 -22.05
C THR A 796 19.08 -24.36 -21.55
N GLU A 797 19.58 -25.33 -20.78
CA GLU A 797 18.75 -26.23 -19.98
C GLU A 797 19.19 -26.15 -18.52
N THR A 798 18.24 -25.94 -17.61
CA THR A 798 18.49 -25.95 -16.17
C THR A 798 18.09 -27.30 -15.60
N VAL A 799 19.03 -27.98 -14.93
CA VAL A 799 18.72 -29.16 -14.11
C VAL A 799 18.65 -28.73 -12.65
N PHE A 800 17.50 -28.81 -12.02
CA PHE A 800 17.35 -28.62 -10.58
C PHE A 800 18.01 -29.77 -9.82
N THR A 801 18.70 -29.41 -8.74
CA THR A 801 19.49 -30.32 -7.91
C THR A 801 19.28 -29.95 -6.44
N PRO A 802 19.34 -30.91 -5.50
CA PRO A 802 19.26 -30.60 -4.06
C PRO A 802 20.36 -29.65 -3.58
N ASP A 803 21.51 -29.65 -4.24
CA ASP A 803 22.63 -28.74 -3.95
C ASP A 803 22.31 -27.31 -4.37
N LYS A 804 22.17 -26.44 -3.36
CA LYS A 804 22.01 -25.01 -3.52
C LYS A 804 23.35 -24.32 -3.80
N ARG A 805 23.41 -23.45 -4.81
CA ARG A 805 24.51 -22.48 -4.98
C ARG A 805 24.19 -21.21 -4.19
N THR A 806 25.13 -20.76 -3.37
CA THR A 806 25.04 -19.50 -2.61
C THR A 806 26.46 -18.96 -2.45
N VAL A 807 26.83 -17.92 -3.19
CA VAL A 807 28.19 -17.34 -3.21
C VAL A 807 28.14 -15.84 -3.50
N ARG A 808 29.11 -15.06 -3.02
CA ARG A 808 29.33 -13.69 -3.51
C ARG A 808 30.20 -13.72 -4.77
N ALA A 809 29.89 -12.86 -5.72
CA ALA A 809 30.53 -12.79 -7.03
C ALA A 809 31.12 -11.40 -7.28
N GLU A 810 32.35 -11.36 -7.78
CA GLU A 810 33.04 -10.15 -8.21
C GLU A 810 33.70 -10.41 -9.57
N GLY A 811 33.71 -9.44 -10.47
CA GLY A 811 34.23 -9.65 -11.82
C GLY A 811 34.12 -8.44 -12.73
N THR A 812 34.05 -8.69 -14.04
CA THR A 812 33.86 -7.65 -15.06
C THR A 812 32.90 -8.07 -16.17
N THR A 813 32.33 -7.10 -16.88
CA THR A 813 31.71 -7.35 -18.19
C THR A 813 32.72 -7.94 -19.17
N PHE A 814 32.29 -8.91 -19.97
CA PHE A 814 33.18 -9.67 -20.87
C PHE A 814 32.93 -9.40 -22.37
N LEU A 815 31.76 -8.86 -22.73
CA LEU A 815 31.36 -8.69 -24.14
C LEU A 815 31.88 -7.40 -24.78
N GLN A 816 32.26 -7.55 -26.05
CA GLN A 816 32.69 -6.47 -26.95
C GLN A 816 31.64 -6.12 -28.03
N GLU A 817 30.51 -6.85 -28.09
CA GLU A 817 29.42 -6.69 -29.08
C GLU A 817 28.05 -7.01 -28.45
N GLY A 818 26.98 -6.29 -28.82
CA GLY A 818 25.61 -6.45 -28.29
C GLY A 818 25.17 -5.35 -27.30
N ILE A 819 24.02 -5.51 -26.63
CA ILE A 819 23.44 -4.45 -25.76
C ILE A 819 24.30 -4.15 -24.50
N LEU A 820 25.18 -5.09 -24.14
CA LEU A 820 26.09 -5.04 -23.00
C LEU A 820 27.56 -4.76 -23.40
N ALA A 821 27.78 -4.32 -24.64
CA ALA A 821 29.12 -4.11 -25.20
C ALA A 821 29.77 -2.81 -24.70
N SER A 822 30.61 -2.93 -23.68
CA SER A 822 31.39 -1.80 -23.19
C SER A 822 32.75 -1.71 -23.90
N PRO A 823 33.23 -0.51 -24.28
CA PRO A 823 34.58 -0.32 -24.83
C PRO A 823 35.72 -0.76 -23.90
N ALA A 824 35.44 -0.88 -22.60
CA ALA A 824 36.34 -1.40 -21.58
C ALA A 824 35.57 -2.27 -20.56
N PRO A 825 36.17 -3.34 -20.00
CA PRO A 825 35.52 -4.16 -18.97
C PRO A 825 35.08 -3.30 -17.78
N LEU A 826 33.78 -3.29 -17.49
CA LEU A 826 33.20 -2.58 -16.34
C LEU A 826 33.23 -3.50 -15.12
N PRO A 827 33.66 -3.02 -13.93
CA PRO A 827 33.64 -3.82 -12.72
C PRO A 827 32.20 -4.12 -12.30
N ILE A 828 31.96 -5.35 -11.86
CA ILE A 828 30.67 -5.80 -11.32
C ILE A 828 30.86 -6.57 -10.01
N THR A 829 29.87 -6.43 -9.14
CA THR A 829 29.75 -7.12 -7.86
C THR A 829 28.32 -7.60 -7.66
N GLY A 830 28.13 -8.67 -6.91
CA GLY A 830 26.81 -9.24 -6.63
C GLY A 830 26.89 -10.57 -5.90
N TYR A 831 25.87 -11.40 -6.06
CA TYR A 831 25.83 -12.74 -5.49
C TYR A 831 24.95 -13.69 -6.30
N GLU A 832 25.28 -14.97 -6.28
CA GLU A 832 24.45 -16.04 -6.80
C GLU A 832 23.68 -16.69 -5.64
N ILE A 833 22.36 -16.89 -5.78
CA ILE A 833 21.57 -17.69 -4.82
C ILE A 833 20.45 -18.46 -5.51
N HIS A 834 20.76 -19.65 -6.00
CA HIS A 834 19.83 -20.44 -6.82
C HIS A 834 19.93 -21.95 -6.56
N MET A 835 18.89 -22.66 -7.01
CA MET A 835 18.88 -24.12 -7.13
C MET A 835 19.19 -24.52 -8.57
N GLY A 836 19.83 -25.68 -8.73
CA GLY A 836 20.12 -26.26 -10.03
C GLY A 836 21.33 -25.69 -10.76
N ARG A 837 21.61 -26.29 -11.91
CA ARG A 837 22.76 -26.03 -12.77
C ARG A 837 22.31 -25.87 -14.22
N THR A 838 22.59 -24.71 -14.79
CA THR A 838 22.39 -24.47 -16.23
C THR A 838 23.50 -25.13 -17.05
N ARG A 839 23.13 -25.71 -18.19
CA ARG A 839 24.02 -26.20 -19.25
C ARG A 839 23.62 -25.55 -20.57
N PHE A 840 24.58 -25.40 -21.48
CA PHE A 840 24.39 -24.79 -22.79
C PHE A 840 24.17 -25.89 -23.85
N LEU A 841 23.16 -25.72 -24.70
CA LEU A 841 22.83 -26.65 -25.78
C LEU A 841 23.73 -26.48 -27.01
N GLU A 842 24.31 -25.30 -27.16
CA GLU A 842 25.23 -24.89 -28.21
C GLU A 842 26.26 -23.89 -27.65
N PRO A 843 27.33 -23.53 -28.39
CA PRO A 843 28.26 -22.48 -27.96
C PRO A 843 27.56 -21.12 -27.83
N VAL A 844 27.70 -20.48 -26.66
CA VAL A 844 27.04 -19.21 -26.32
C VAL A 844 28.04 -18.07 -26.10
N LYS A 845 27.54 -16.82 -26.11
CA LYS A 845 28.29 -15.64 -25.66
C LYS A 845 27.96 -15.33 -24.20
N HIS A 846 28.98 -15.15 -23.36
CA HIS A 846 28.82 -14.89 -21.92
C HIS A 846 28.94 -13.38 -21.60
N PRO A 847 27.96 -12.76 -20.90
CA PRO A 847 28.01 -11.35 -20.53
C PRO A 847 29.10 -11.01 -19.51
N PHE A 848 29.43 -11.93 -18.60
CA PHE A 848 30.24 -11.66 -17.42
C PHE A 848 31.35 -12.70 -17.21
N LEU A 849 32.47 -12.24 -16.66
CA LEU A 849 33.57 -13.08 -16.19
C LEU A 849 33.77 -12.76 -14.69
N ILE A 850 33.46 -13.73 -13.82
CA ILE A 850 33.37 -13.57 -12.37
C ILE A 850 34.23 -14.58 -11.60
N LYS A 851 34.55 -14.27 -10.36
CA LYS A 851 35.16 -15.18 -9.37
C LYS A 851 34.34 -15.19 -8.08
N GLU A 852 34.47 -16.25 -7.29
CA GLU A 852 33.80 -16.37 -6.00
C GLU A 852 34.61 -15.67 -4.89
N THR A 853 34.03 -14.68 -4.21
CA THR A 853 34.68 -14.03 -3.08
C THR A 853 34.67 -14.97 -1.87
N GLY A 854 35.86 -15.35 -1.37
CA GLY A 854 35.99 -16.31 -0.26
C GLY A 854 35.82 -17.78 -0.63
N GLY A 855 35.68 -18.09 -1.93
CA GLY A 855 35.49 -19.44 -2.46
C GLY A 855 36.58 -19.81 -3.48
N ASN A 856 36.17 -20.36 -4.62
CA ASN A 856 37.08 -20.59 -5.73
C ASN A 856 37.41 -19.28 -6.47
N GLU A 857 38.64 -18.79 -6.32
CA GLU A 857 39.10 -17.53 -6.93
C GLU A 857 39.31 -17.62 -8.46
N SER A 858 39.11 -18.78 -9.09
CA SER A 858 39.22 -18.90 -10.54
C SER A 858 38.10 -18.12 -11.25
N LEU A 859 38.49 -17.26 -12.19
CA LEU A 859 37.56 -16.60 -13.11
C LEU A 859 36.81 -17.65 -13.94
N HIS A 860 35.49 -17.52 -13.99
CA HIS A 860 34.57 -18.34 -14.77
C HIS A 860 33.47 -17.47 -15.39
N GLU A 861 32.87 -17.99 -16.44
CA GLU A 861 31.85 -17.28 -17.23
C GLU A 861 30.48 -17.41 -16.55
N ASP A 862 29.73 -16.29 -16.47
CA ASP A 862 28.33 -16.29 -16.03
C ASP A 862 27.40 -15.68 -17.09
N GLY A 863 26.17 -16.20 -17.10
CA GLY A 863 25.07 -15.73 -17.92
C GLY A 863 25.15 -16.14 -19.39
N VAL A 864 24.16 -15.72 -20.17
CA VAL A 864 24.11 -15.89 -21.63
C VAL A 864 23.55 -14.62 -22.25
N VAL A 865 24.09 -14.23 -23.41
CA VAL A 865 23.48 -13.26 -24.33
C VAL A 865 23.18 -13.94 -25.66
N ALA A 866 21.95 -13.78 -26.15
CA ALA A 866 21.55 -14.29 -27.45
C ALA A 866 22.27 -13.58 -28.60
N ALA A 867 22.33 -14.19 -29.79
CA ALA A 867 23.04 -13.64 -30.94
C ALA A 867 22.55 -12.26 -31.40
N ASN A 868 21.29 -11.90 -31.13
CA ASN A 868 20.74 -10.56 -31.39
C ASN A 868 21.23 -9.47 -30.42
N GLY A 869 21.95 -9.86 -29.35
CA GLY A 869 22.46 -8.96 -28.33
C GLY A 869 21.42 -8.39 -27.36
N ARG A 870 20.12 -8.69 -27.51
CA ARG A 870 19.01 -8.05 -26.78
C ARG A 870 18.40 -8.91 -25.67
N LEU A 871 18.49 -10.22 -25.81
CA LEU A 871 18.02 -11.18 -24.81
C LEU A 871 19.23 -11.63 -23.99
N TRP A 872 19.19 -11.45 -22.68
CA TRP A 872 20.26 -11.92 -21.80
C TRP A 872 19.75 -12.37 -20.44
N GLY A 873 20.54 -13.19 -19.76
CA GLY A 873 20.29 -13.55 -18.37
C GLY A 873 21.56 -13.88 -17.60
N THR A 874 21.46 -13.85 -16.27
CA THR A 874 22.57 -14.00 -15.31
C THR A 874 22.09 -14.61 -14.01
N TYR A 875 22.97 -15.27 -13.26
CA TYR A 875 22.69 -15.67 -11.88
C TYR A 875 23.02 -14.57 -10.83
N ILE A 876 23.64 -13.47 -11.26
CA ILE A 876 24.14 -12.40 -10.38
C ILE A 876 22.98 -11.50 -9.95
N HIS A 877 22.47 -11.71 -8.73
CA HIS A 877 21.68 -10.72 -8.02
C HIS A 877 22.56 -9.50 -7.67
N GLY A 878 21.93 -8.32 -7.62
CA GLY A 878 22.62 -7.04 -7.48
C GLY A 878 23.28 -6.52 -8.76
N ILE A 879 23.15 -7.19 -9.92
CA ILE A 879 23.85 -6.78 -11.14
C ILE A 879 23.55 -5.31 -11.54
N LEU A 880 22.30 -4.84 -11.40
CA LEU A 880 21.89 -3.46 -11.66
C LEU A 880 22.28 -2.46 -10.55
N HIS A 881 22.76 -2.93 -9.39
CA HIS A 881 23.29 -2.05 -8.34
C HIS A 881 24.66 -1.47 -8.73
N ASN A 882 25.36 -2.11 -9.67
CA ASN A 882 26.63 -1.62 -10.22
C ASN A 882 26.37 -0.42 -11.14
N ASP A 883 26.63 0.79 -10.65
CA ASP A 883 26.22 2.06 -11.29
C ASP A 883 26.71 2.23 -12.73
N ASP A 884 27.99 1.93 -12.99
CA ASP A 884 28.58 2.11 -14.32
C ASP A 884 28.01 1.09 -15.33
N PHE A 885 27.78 -0.15 -14.90
CA PHE A 885 27.12 -1.19 -15.71
C PHE A 885 25.65 -0.84 -15.99
N ARG A 886 24.87 -0.46 -14.97
CA ARG A 886 23.48 -0.03 -15.13
C ARG A 886 23.37 1.15 -16.09
N ARG A 887 24.21 2.18 -15.91
CA ARG A 887 24.24 3.34 -16.81
C ARG A 887 24.57 2.94 -18.24
N HIS A 888 25.57 2.06 -18.42
CA HIS A 888 25.96 1.56 -19.74
C HIS A 888 24.81 0.84 -20.43
N TRP A 889 24.16 -0.14 -19.78
CA TRP A 889 23.02 -0.87 -20.33
C TRP A 889 21.85 0.07 -20.71
N LEU A 890 21.50 1.03 -19.84
CA LEU A 890 20.49 2.03 -20.14
C LEU A 890 20.91 2.93 -21.32
N ASN A 891 22.19 3.31 -21.43
CA ASN A 891 22.68 4.10 -22.56
C ASN A 891 22.59 3.36 -23.88
N THR A 892 22.73 2.02 -23.89
CA THR A 892 22.53 1.25 -25.13
C THR A 892 21.06 1.27 -25.54
N LEU A 893 20.11 1.16 -24.60
CA LEU A 893 18.67 1.36 -24.88
C LEU A 893 18.38 2.78 -25.41
N ARG A 894 19.01 3.82 -24.86
CA ARG A 894 18.91 5.21 -25.37
C ARG A 894 19.39 5.30 -26.82
N ALA A 895 20.56 4.72 -27.14
CA ALA A 895 21.14 4.76 -28.46
C ALA A 895 20.25 4.11 -29.54
N GLU A 896 19.53 3.03 -29.20
CA GLU A 896 18.57 2.39 -30.10
C GLU A 896 17.37 3.29 -30.46
N LYS A 897 17.00 4.20 -29.56
CA LYS A 897 15.95 5.22 -29.80
C LYS A 897 16.49 6.48 -30.49
N GLY A 898 17.79 6.50 -30.82
CA GLY A 898 18.49 7.65 -31.38
C GLY A 898 18.85 8.73 -30.35
N TRP A 899 18.75 8.44 -29.05
CA TRP A 899 18.99 9.39 -27.97
C TRP A 899 20.46 9.40 -27.53
N GLY A 900 20.90 10.54 -26.96
CA GLY A 900 22.27 10.70 -26.48
C GLY A 900 22.57 9.86 -25.22
N PRO A 901 23.84 9.46 -25.01
CA PRO A 901 24.25 8.82 -23.76
C PRO A 901 24.25 9.82 -22.60
N LYS A 902 23.84 9.37 -21.41
CA LYS A 902 23.90 10.14 -20.16
C LYS A 902 25.03 9.64 -19.26
N LEU A 903 25.52 10.49 -18.35
CA LEU A 903 26.58 10.15 -17.39
C LEU A 903 26.04 9.33 -16.21
N ALA A 904 26.92 8.59 -15.53
CA ALA A 904 26.59 7.83 -14.32
C ALA A 904 26.51 8.76 -13.08
N GLU A 905 25.55 9.67 -13.09
CA GLU A 905 25.34 10.65 -12.00
C GLU A 905 24.69 10.02 -10.76
N LEU A 906 23.78 9.06 -10.95
CA LEU A 906 23.23 8.26 -9.86
C LEU A 906 24.28 7.26 -9.33
N ARG A 907 24.82 7.54 -8.13
CA ARG A 907 25.60 6.60 -7.32
C ARG A 907 24.72 5.92 -6.28
N PHE A 908 24.20 4.73 -6.59
CA PHE A 908 23.14 4.11 -5.78
C PHE A 908 23.62 3.70 -4.38
N GLN A 909 24.84 3.17 -4.26
CA GLN A 909 25.39 2.78 -2.96
C GLN A 909 25.68 3.98 -2.04
N GLU A 910 26.12 5.12 -2.61
CA GLU A 910 26.29 6.37 -1.86
C GLU A 910 24.95 6.90 -1.35
N ARG A 911 23.89 6.78 -2.17
CA ARG A 911 22.51 7.13 -1.79
C ARG A 911 21.98 6.24 -0.65
N ARG A 912 22.24 4.92 -0.68
CA ARG A 912 21.92 3.99 0.43
C ARG A 912 22.62 4.39 1.73
N GLU A 913 23.91 4.72 1.68
CA GLU A 913 24.66 5.21 2.86
C GLU A 913 24.07 6.52 3.41
N ALA A 914 23.79 7.51 2.55
CA ALA A 914 23.16 8.77 2.95
C ALA A 914 21.75 8.57 3.52
N ALA A 915 21.00 7.57 3.04
CA ALA A 915 19.70 7.19 3.57
C ALA A 915 19.81 6.61 5.00
N PHE A 916 20.84 5.80 5.29
CA PHE A 916 21.12 5.35 6.66
C PHE A 916 21.49 6.51 7.59
N ASP A 917 22.34 7.45 7.14
CA ASP A 917 22.72 8.62 7.94
C ASP A 917 21.52 9.53 8.23
N ARG A 918 20.69 9.81 7.22
CA ARG A 918 19.43 10.57 7.39
C ARG A 918 18.45 9.89 8.35
N LEU A 919 18.34 8.56 8.29
CA LEU A 919 17.52 7.78 9.23
C LEU A 919 18.06 7.91 10.67
N ALA A 920 19.37 7.74 10.84
CA ALA A 920 20.06 7.88 12.12
C ALA A 920 19.82 9.26 12.72
N ASP A 921 20.05 10.33 11.96
CA ASP A 921 19.87 11.70 12.42
C ASP A 921 18.42 12.04 12.72
N HIS A 922 17.47 11.49 11.96
CA HIS A 922 16.04 11.67 12.23
C HIS A 922 15.62 10.99 13.53
N VAL A 923 16.05 9.75 13.77
CA VAL A 923 15.74 9.07 15.04
C VAL A 923 16.48 9.69 16.21
N ARG A 924 17.78 10.02 16.07
CA ARG A 924 18.61 10.69 17.10
C ARG A 924 17.98 12.00 17.57
N ARG A 925 17.37 12.80 16.68
CA ARG A 925 16.69 14.06 17.02
C ARG A 925 15.37 13.90 17.78
N HIS A 926 14.72 12.74 17.71
CA HIS A 926 13.37 12.51 18.25
C HIS A 926 13.30 11.42 19.33
N LEU A 927 14.44 10.87 19.74
CA LEU A 927 14.59 9.80 20.73
C LEU A 927 15.55 10.23 21.83
N ASP A 928 15.22 9.93 23.08
CA ASP A 928 16.10 10.12 24.25
C ASP A 928 17.27 9.13 24.20
N MET A 929 18.27 9.46 23.38
CA MET A 929 19.47 8.64 23.21
C MET A 929 20.27 8.49 24.51
N LYS A 930 20.15 9.43 25.45
CA LYS A 930 20.78 9.31 26.78
C LYS A 930 20.22 8.10 27.53
N ARG A 931 18.88 7.96 27.58
CA ARG A 931 18.25 6.75 28.15
C ARG A 931 18.62 5.48 27.39
N VAL A 932 18.75 5.55 26.06
CA VAL A 932 19.22 4.41 25.24
C VAL A 932 20.64 3.98 25.64
N TYR A 933 21.58 4.92 25.83
CA TYR A 933 22.94 4.58 26.33
C TYR A 933 22.92 4.00 27.73
N GLU A 934 22.07 4.54 28.62
CA GLU A 934 21.90 4.04 29.99
C GLU A 934 21.38 2.58 29.99
N MET A 935 20.44 2.25 29.10
CA MET A 935 19.95 0.87 28.90
C MET A 935 21.04 -0.11 28.43
N ILE A 936 22.03 0.36 27.67
CA ILE A 936 23.20 -0.44 27.25
C ILE A 936 24.43 -0.26 28.16
N GLY A 937 24.25 0.28 29.37
CA GLY A 937 25.30 0.38 30.39
C GLY A 937 26.41 1.39 30.07
N ARG A 938 26.18 2.35 29.15
CA ARG A 938 27.15 3.37 28.74
C ARG A 938 26.78 4.74 29.33
N LYS A 939 27.79 5.53 29.73
CA LYS A 939 27.59 6.93 30.16
C LYS A 939 27.67 7.85 28.94
N ALA A 940 26.70 8.73 28.75
CA ALA A 940 26.61 9.65 27.60
C ALA A 940 27.82 10.60 27.40
N LYS A 941 28.72 10.73 28.39
CA LYS A 941 29.88 11.66 28.41
C LYS A 941 31.03 11.32 27.44
N HIS A 942 30.77 10.62 26.33
CA HIS A 942 31.76 10.39 25.27
C HIS A 942 31.34 10.92 23.90
N PHE A 943 30.13 11.49 23.76
CA PHE A 943 29.56 11.87 22.45
C PHE A 943 29.08 13.33 22.34
N GLU A 944 29.38 14.16 23.34
CA GLU A 944 29.23 15.64 23.23
C GLU A 944 30.42 16.20 22.43
N GLY A 945 30.32 16.08 21.10
CA GLY A 945 31.33 16.50 20.12
C GLY A 945 30.74 17.19 18.89
N GLY A 946 29.69 17.98 19.09
CA GLY A 946 28.98 18.71 18.03
C GLY A 946 27.93 19.64 18.63
N ASP A 947 28.31 20.90 18.84
CA ASP A 947 27.45 21.95 19.39
C ASP A 947 26.52 22.49 18.29
N PRO A 948 25.17 22.45 18.44
CA PRO A 948 24.26 22.98 17.43
C PRO A 948 24.11 24.50 17.56
N GLN A 949 24.67 25.24 16.58
CA GLN A 949 24.27 26.61 16.26
C GLN A 949 23.13 26.63 15.23
#